data_AF-A0A8T4TZQ3-F1
#
_entry.id   AF-A0A8T4TZQ3-F1
#
_cell.length_a   1.000
_cell.length_b   1.000
_cell.length_c   1.000
_cell.angle_alpha   90.00
_cell.angle_beta   90.00
_cell.angle_gamma   90.00
#
_symmetry.space_group_name_H-M   'P 1'
#
loop_
_entity.id
_entity.type
_entity.pdbx_description
1 polymer ?
#
loop_
_entity_poly.entity_id
_entity_poly.type
_entity_poly.pdbx_seq_one_letter_code
_entity_poly.pdbx_strand_id
1 'polypeptide(L)'
;PREDNRKGLIYYSTALATVLNLLGIPKGNKSKILRVPKFIFFESKEVIGAFIGGLFNADGNAGKNGIHIHTSNKEFSKDLQWLLKRLGIISFISSRKQNRSIIRNKIVKRGWLYGIHISGRKDIEEFLMWCNPDKKKCHTLLQNLKKVRIPYTKSKDILPIEQGLKLAYKEYRKNGGISLKEVSNAYNQKTLSKHNLSLILPKLVSKSKIGKELIKLINLPIRWVRIKSIKNINKKTKVYDLTVDKYHNFITNQIISHNTIKQDIINQRISIEDVSLLCLDEAHRSRMKYASTFVTKFYNENGKNKRILALTASPGSTKEKIDEIRENLFLDRVEIRTETDSDVKPYVQEKEIEWVHVKLPEEFNRIKELIKQVKEEKIDELKRIIPNKRFFNKKELLGLQFSFRKSIMKGNKMAFWGVSLTAQLLKLSYALELIETQGINQLIQYWDKLEEDTSKAAKTIVNDSRIRQSMQLCLDFKENKHPKMHKLKEIILDELQKNNNSKIIVFANYRNTIDEIYNELKGYELVKPIIIIGQKEGLSQKEQIERIKSYEEGIYNVMIGTKIIEEGLDIKGGANLAVFYESVPSEIRLVQRRGRVGRLVKGKIVFLITQKTRDEAYYWASRSKERTMKRTLYDMKEEKNEQSKLREF
;
A
#
# COMPACT_ATOMS: atom_id res chain seq x y z
N PRO A 1 -52.87 7.72 -31.31
CA PRO A 1 -51.61 7.78 -32.09
C PRO A 1 -51.09 9.23 -32.14
N ARG A 2 -49.97 9.53 -31.48
CA ARG A 2 -49.33 10.84 -31.68
C ARG A 2 -48.82 10.90 -33.12
N GLU A 3 -49.33 11.83 -33.92
CA GLU A 3 -48.81 12.11 -35.25
C GLU A 3 -47.32 12.44 -35.14
N ASP A 4 -46.52 11.65 -35.86
CA ASP A 4 -45.07 11.79 -35.87
C ASP A 4 -44.68 12.87 -36.89
N ASN A 5 -44.80 14.14 -36.49
CA ASN A 5 -44.45 15.32 -37.30
C ASN A 5 -42.92 15.53 -37.48
N ARG A 6 -42.10 14.49 -37.33
CA ARG A 6 -40.64 14.59 -37.55
C ARG A 6 -40.35 14.74 -39.04
N LYS A 7 -40.12 15.98 -39.48
CA LYS A 7 -39.59 16.31 -40.80
C LYS A 7 -38.11 15.96 -40.84
N GLY A 8 -37.72 15.07 -41.75
CA GLY A 8 -36.31 14.78 -42.02
C GLY A 8 -35.75 15.84 -42.96
N LEU A 9 -34.58 16.38 -42.64
CA LEU A 9 -33.86 17.30 -43.53
C LEU A 9 -32.76 16.51 -44.24
N ILE A 10 -32.76 16.53 -45.57
CA ILE A 10 -31.69 15.95 -46.38
C ILE A 10 -30.85 17.11 -46.90
N TYR A 11 -29.56 17.11 -46.58
CA TYR A 11 -28.64 18.18 -46.98
C TYR A 11 -27.41 17.56 -47.64
N TYR A 12 -27.07 18.04 -48.84
CA TYR A 12 -25.95 17.56 -49.63
C TYR A 12 -24.79 18.57 -49.50
N SER A 13 -23.83 18.28 -48.63
CA SER A 13 -22.64 19.11 -48.46
C SER A 13 -21.42 18.26 -48.14
N THR A 14 -20.45 18.27 -49.05
CA THR A 14 -19.16 17.60 -48.89
C THR A 14 -18.39 18.21 -47.72
N ALA A 15 -18.40 19.54 -47.57
CA ALA A 15 -17.76 20.23 -46.46
C ALA A 15 -18.31 19.78 -45.10
N LEU A 16 -19.65 19.75 -44.95
CA LEU A 16 -20.28 19.27 -43.71
C LEU A 16 -19.97 17.79 -43.45
N ALA A 17 -20.03 16.95 -44.49
CA ALA A 17 -19.69 15.53 -44.35
C ALA A 17 -18.23 15.31 -43.91
N THR A 18 -17.29 16.09 -44.45
CA THR A 18 -15.88 16.07 -44.06
C THR A 18 -15.69 16.50 -42.60
N VAL A 19 -16.33 17.60 -42.18
CA VAL A 19 -16.29 18.07 -40.79
C VAL A 19 -16.85 17.01 -39.84
N LEU A 20 -18.02 16.43 -40.14
CA LEU A 20 -18.62 15.38 -39.31
C LEU A 20 -17.72 14.14 -39.22
N ASN A 21 -17.04 13.78 -40.31
CA ASN A 21 -16.09 12.66 -40.33
C ASN A 21 -14.84 12.95 -39.47
N LEU A 22 -14.28 14.16 -39.56
CA LEU A 22 -13.18 14.62 -38.71
C LEU A 22 -13.57 14.63 -37.22
N LEU A 23 -14.82 14.98 -36.93
CA LEU A 23 -15.41 14.88 -35.60
C LEU A 23 -15.74 13.43 -35.18
N GLY A 24 -15.31 12.42 -35.95
CA GLY A 24 -15.45 11.00 -35.59
C GLY A 24 -16.85 10.44 -35.76
N ILE A 25 -17.73 11.11 -36.51
CA ILE A 25 -19.10 10.65 -36.76
C ILE A 25 -19.09 9.67 -37.94
N PRO A 26 -19.41 8.37 -37.72
CA PRO A 26 -19.27 7.35 -38.76
C PRO A 26 -20.33 7.49 -39.86
N LYS A 27 -19.98 7.04 -41.08
CA LYS A 27 -20.93 6.92 -42.21
C LYS A 27 -21.95 5.79 -41.94
N GLY A 28 -23.17 5.93 -42.44
CA GLY A 28 -24.22 4.90 -42.35
C GLY A 28 -25.06 4.94 -41.07
N ASN A 29 -25.59 3.79 -40.63
CA ASN A 29 -26.50 3.71 -39.47
C ASN A 29 -25.74 3.85 -38.14
N LYS A 30 -25.65 5.10 -37.67
CA LYS A 30 -24.83 5.51 -36.51
C LYS A 30 -25.29 4.95 -35.17
N SER A 31 -26.57 4.56 -35.06
CA SER A 31 -27.22 4.22 -33.77
C SER A 31 -26.55 3.08 -32.98
N LYS A 32 -25.72 2.24 -33.63
CA LYS A 32 -25.01 1.11 -33.02
C LYS A 32 -23.49 1.23 -33.00
N ILE A 33 -22.92 2.16 -33.77
CA ILE A 33 -21.46 2.25 -33.99
C ILE A 33 -20.86 3.57 -33.50
N LEU A 34 -21.69 4.59 -33.25
CA LEU A 34 -21.23 5.90 -32.75
C LEU A 34 -20.46 5.75 -31.44
N ARG A 35 -19.27 6.35 -31.38
CA ARG A 35 -18.45 6.49 -30.17
C ARG A 35 -18.29 7.97 -29.86
N VAL A 36 -17.94 8.28 -28.61
CA VAL A 36 -17.47 9.64 -28.31
C VAL A 36 -16.16 9.87 -29.08
N PRO A 37 -15.99 11.01 -29.76
CA PRO A 37 -14.74 11.31 -30.47
C PRO A 37 -13.56 11.27 -29.51
N LYS A 38 -12.46 10.60 -29.90
CA LYS A 38 -11.34 10.31 -29.00
C LYS A 38 -10.74 11.57 -28.35
N PHE A 39 -10.64 12.67 -29.10
CA PHE A 39 -10.05 13.92 -28.60
C PHE A 39 -10.82 14.49 -27.41
N ILE A 40 -12.16 14.36 -27.37
CA ILE A 40 -13.01 14.84 -26.26
C ILE A 40 -12.59 14.25 -24.91
N PHE A 41 -12.05 13.02 -24.87
CA PHE A 41 -11.57 12.41 -23.64
C PHE A 41 -10.35 13.11 -23.03
N PHE A 42 -9.65 13.93 -23.78
CA PHE A 42 -8.43 14.64 -23.38
C PHE A 42 -8.63 16.15 -23.20
N GLU A 43 -9.81 16.66 -23.55
CA GLU A 43 -10.13 18.08 -23.43
C GLU A 43 -10.31 18.55 -21.98
N SER A 44 -10.44 19.86 -21.82
CA SER A 44 -10.74 20.52 -20.55
C SER A 44 -12.12 20.12 -20.02
N LYS A 45 -12.37 20.36 -18.72
CA LYS A 45 -13.67 20.03 -18.11
C LYS A 45 -14.82 20.82 -18.75
N GLU A 46 -14.54 22.05 -19.19
CA GLU A 46 -15.49 22.95 -19.82
C GLU A 46 -15.94 22.40 -21.18
N VAL A 47 -15.00 21.94 -22.01
CA VAL A 47 -15.31 21.33 -23.32
C VAL A 47 -16.08 20.01 -23.16
N ILE A 48 -15.65 19.16 -22.22
CA ILE A 48 -16.37 17.91 -21.91
C ILE A 48 -17.78 18.20 -21.42
N GLY A 49 -17.94 19.18 -20.53
CA GLY A 49 -19.21 19.66 -20.02
C GLY A 49 -20.12 20.12 -21.15
N ALA A 50 -19.63 20.99 -22.03
CA ALA A 50 -20.38 21.49 -23.19
C ALA A 50 -20.82 20.35 -24.14
N PHE A 51 -19.94 19.38 -24.40
CA PHE A 51 -20.27 18.20 -25.21
C PHE A 51 -21.41 17.37 -24.60
N ILE A 52 -21.33 17.06 -23.31
CA ILE A 52 -22.38 16.31 -22.60
C ILE A 52 -23.67 17.13 -22.50
N GLY A 53 -23.56 18.44 -22.26
CA GLY A 53 -24.67 19.38 -22.20
C GLY A 53 -25.45 19.44 -23.51
N GLY A 54 -24.75 19.55 -24.64
CA GLY A 54 -25.34 19.50 -25.98
C GLY A 54 -26.08 18.18 -26.22
N LEU A 55 -25.46 17.04 -25.87
CA LEU A 55 -26.08 15.73 -25.99
C LEU A 55 -27.33 15.61 -25.10
N PHE A 56 -27.27 16.11 -23.87
CA PHE A 56 -28.41 16.13 -22.97
C PHE A 56 -29.56 17.00 -23.50
N ASN A 57 -29.23 18.16 -24.07
CA ASN A 57 -30.21 19.07 -24.66
C ASN A 57 -30.88 18.44 -25.89
N ALA A 58 -30.21 17.56 -26.63
CA ALA A 58 -30.83 16.76 -27.68
C ALA A 58 -31.67 15.60 -27.10
N ASP A 59 -30.99 14.60 -26.51
CA ASP A 59 -31.56 13.27 -26.23
C ASP A 59 -31.77 12.98 -24.72
N GLY A 60 -31.37 13.92 -23.86
CA GLY A 60 -31.50 13.81 -22.41
C GLY A 60 -32.82 14.32 -21.86
N ASN A 61 -33.14 13.85 -20.65
CA ASN A 61 -34.29 14.28 -19.87
C ASN A 61 -33.94 14.37 -18.38
N ALA A 62 -34.50 15.36 -17.67
CA ALA A 62 -34.39 15.49 -16.22
C ALA A 62 -35.73 15.14 -15.56
N GLY A 63 -35.71 14.10 -14.73
CA GLY A 63 -36.84 13.74 -13.88
C GLY A 63 -36.87 14.54 -12.57
N LYS A 64 -37.80 14.21 -11.68
CA LYS A 64 -37.92 14.86 -10.36
C LYS A 64 -36.65 14.78 -9.50
N ASN A 65 -35.87 13.71 -9.65
CA ASN A 65 -34.78 13.36 -8.74
C ASN A 65 -33.47 12.95 -9.45
N GLY A 66 -33.35 13.19 -10.76
CA GLY A 66 -32.17 12.77 -11.49
C GLY A 66 -32.21 13.10 -12.96
N ILE A 67 -31.06 12.90 -13.59
CA ILE A 67 -30.79 13.22 -14.99
C ILE A 67 -30.57 11.91 -15.74
N HIS A 68 -31.14 11.82 -16.94
CA HIS A 68 -31.21 10.59 -17.72
C HIS A 68 -30.83 10.86 -19.18
N ILE A 69 -29.87 10.09 -19.69
CA ILE A 69 -29.51 10.05 -21.11
C ILE A 69 -29.70 8.62 -21.59
N HIS A 70 -30.40 8.42 -22.70
CA HIS A 70 -30.70 7.09 -23.24
C HIS A 70 -30.04 6.89 -24.61
N THR A 71 -29.46 5.72 -24.83
CA THR A 71 -28.87 5.34 -26.12
C THR A 71 -29.09 3.86 -26.42
N SER A 72 -29.15 3.49 -27.70
CA SER A 72 -29.12 2.09 -28.15
C SER A 72 -27.72 1.48 -28.18
N ASN A 73 -26.68 2.30 -28.01
CA ASN A 73 -25.30 1.85 -28.09
C ASN A 73 -24.67 1.67 -26.69
N LYS A 74 -24.31 0.44 -26.37
CA LYS A 74 -23.67 0.08 -25.10
C LYS A 74 -22.33 0.79 -24.91
N GLU A 75 -21.49 0.80 -25.93
CA GLU A 75 -20.14 1.36 -25.82
C GLU A 75 -20.19 2.89 -25.72
N PHE A 76 -21.09 3.54 -26.45
CA PHE A 76 -21.34 4.97 -26.28
C PHE A 76 -21.81 5.32 -24.86
N SER A 77 -22.66 4.48 -24.25
CA SER A 77 -23.08 4.71 -22.86
C SER A 77 -21.93 4.62 -21.86
N LYS A 78 -20.95 3.74 -22.11
CA LYS A 78 -19.73 3.66 -21.29
C LYS A 78 -18.85 4.89 -21.50
N ASP A 79 -18.66 5.32 -22.75
CA ASP A 79 -17.90 6.52 -23.09
C ASP A 79 -18.42 7.75 -22.33
N LEU A 80 -19.74 7.95 -22.29
CA LEU A 80 -20.37 9.04 -21.55
C LEU A 80 -20.19 8.89 -20.03
N GLN A 81 -20.29 7.67 -19.49
CA GLN A 81 -20.01 7.42 -18.08
C GLN A 81 -18.55 7.79 -17.73
N TRP A 82 -17.60 7.55 -18.62
CA TRP A 82 -16.20 7.92 -18.45
C TRP A 82 -15.99 9.44 -18.46
N LEU A 83 -16.61 10.15 -19.42
CA LEU A 83 -16.54 11.61 -19.45
C LEU A 83 -17.16 12.25 -18.20
N LEU A 84 -18.33 11.77 -17.77
CA LEU A 84 -18.95 12.20 -16.51
C LEU A 84 -18.01 11.99 -15.31
N LYS A 85 -17.30 10.86 -15.29
CA LYS A 85 -16.33 10.58 -14.23
C LYS A 85 -15.13 11.55 -14.25
N ARG A 86 -14.68 12.00 -15.43
CA ARG A 86 -13.65 13.08 -15.54
C ARG A 86 -14.14 14.41 -14.97
N LEU A 87 -15.44 14.67 -15.03
CA LEU A 87 -16.08 15.83 -14.38
C LEU A 87 -16.31 15.62 -12.87
N GLY A 88 -15.95 14.46 -12.31
CA GLY A 88 -16.24 14.12 -10.92
C GLY A 88 -17.69 13.69 -10.68
N ILE A 89 -18.47 13.48 -11.74
CA ILE A 89 -19.88 13.10 -11.70
C ILE A 89 -20.01 11.57 -11.76
N ILE A 90 -20.59 10.98 -10.72
CA ILE A 90 -20.85 9.55 -10.68
C ILE A 90 -22.18 9.25 -11.37
N SER A 91 -22.15 8.35 -12.35
CA SER A 91 -23.34 7.90 -13.09
C SER A 91 -23.46 6.39 -13.14
N PHE A 92 -24.68 5.90 -13.37
CA PHE A 92 -25.01 4.48 -13.46
C PHE A 92 -25.61 4.14 -14.80
N ILE A 93 -25.16 3.05 -15.41
CA ILE A 93 -25.77 2.51 -16.63
C ILE A 93 -26.79 1.45 -16.24
N SER A 94 -28.04 1.63 -16.66
CA SER A 94 -29.04 0.56 -16.69
C SER A 94 -29.20 0.04 -18.11
N SER A 95 -29.62 -1.21 -18.24
CA SER A 95 -30.03 -1.78 -19.53
C SER A 95 -31.45 -2.32 -19.42
N ARG A 96 -32.25 -2.10 -20.46
CA ARG A 96 -33.56 -2.73 -20.61
C ARG A 96 -33.77 -3.14 -22.06
N LYS A 97 -34.41 -4.30 -22.27
CA LYS A 97 -34.86 -4.73 -23.59
C LYS A 97 -36.15 -3.98 -23.91
N GLN A 98 -36.22 -3.29 -25.05
CA GLN A 98 -37.43 -2.59 -25.43
C GLN A 98 -38.45 -3.58 -26.01
N ASN A 99 -39.72 -3.44 -25.61
CA ASN A 99 -40.80 -4.22 -26.20
C ASN A 99 -41.12 -3.74 -27.62
N ARG A 100 -41.76 -4.61 -28.41
CA ARG A 100 -42.16 -4.31 -29.80
C ARG A 100 -43.04 -3.06 -29.82
N SER A 101 -42.72 -2.12 -30.71
CA SER A 101 -43.56 -0.94 -30.96
C SER A 101 -43.95 -0.91 -32.42
N ILE A 102 -45.22 -0.61 -32.71
CA ILE A 102 -45.69 -0.37 -34.07
C ILE A 102 -45.39 1.09 -34.41
N ILE A 103 -44.59 1.31 -35.43
CA ILE A 103 -44.36 2.64 -36.03
C ILE A 103 -44.70 2.50 -37.51
N ARG A 104 -45.63 3.32 -38.02
CA ARG A 104 -46.08 3.27 -39.42
C ARG A 104 -46.50 1.85 -39.88
N ASN A 105 -47.35 1.18 -39.11
CA ASN A 105 -47.80 -0.21 -39.36
C ASN A 105 -46.68 -1.27 -39.52
N LYS A 106 -45.43 -0.96 -39.16
CA LYS A 106 -44.32 -1.93 -39.13
C LYS A 106 -43.93 -2.25 -37.69
N ILE A 107 -43.78 -3.54 -37.40
CA ILE A 107 -43.27 -4.03 -36.11
C ILE A 107 -41.78 -3.70 -36.05
N VAL A 108 -41.41 -2.69 -35.27
CA VAL A 108 -40.00 -2.37 -35.04
C VAL A 108 -39.52 -3.17 -33.83
N LYS A 109 -38.66 -4.18 -34.08
CA LYS A 109 -37.89 -4.85 -33.02
C LYS A 109 -36.94 -3.82 -32.40
N ARG A 110 -37.26 -3.30 -31.23
CA ARG A 110 -36.38 -2.37 -30.53
C ARG A 110 -35.38 -3.15 -29.67
N GLY A 111 -34.09 -2.90 -29.90
CA GLY A 111 -32.99 -3.61 -29.24
C GLY A 111 -32.83 -3.25 -27.76
N TRP A 112 -31.60 -3.43 -27.26
CA TRP A 112 -31.24 -2.98 -25.91
C TRP A 112 -31.19 -1.46 -25.86
N LEU A 113 -31.83 -0.88 -24.83
CA LEU A 113 -31.68 0.51 -24.47
C LEU A 113 -30.81 0.62 -23.21
N TYR A 114 -29.78 1.44 -23.29
CA TYR A 114 -28.88 1.75 -22.19
C TYR A 114 -29.20 3.15 -21.66
N GLY A 115 -29.47 3.26 -20.37
CA GLY A 115 -29.75 4.53 -19.71
C GLY A 115 -28.60 4.93 -18.80
N ILE A 116 -27.98 6.08 -19.05
CA ILE A 116 -27.05 6.73 -18.12
C ILE A 116 -27.89 7.55 -17.14
N HIS A 117 -27.76 7.23 -15.86
CA HIS A 117 -28.49 7.87 -14.77
C HIS A 117 -27.54 8.61 -13.84
N ILE A 118 -27.79 9.90 -13.64
CA ILE A 118 -27.11 10.73 -12.65
C ILE A 118 -28.14 11.04 -11.56
N SER A 119 -27.78 10.78 -10.32
CA SER A 119 -28.67 10.97 -9.17
C SER A 119 -27.84 11.23 -7.92
N GLY A 120 -28.41 11.93 -6.96
CA GLY A 120 -27.65 12.43 -5.80
C GLY A 120 -27.31 13.90 -6.00
N ARG A 121 -27.47 14.69 -4.94
CA ARG A 121 -27.42 16.15 -5.03
C ARG A 121 -26.09 16.67 -5.58
N LYS A 122 -24.97 16.21 -5.02
CA LYS A 122 -23.62 16.58 -5.49
C LYS A 122 -23.44 16.31 -6.99
N ASP A 123 -23.72 15.09 -7.43
CA ASP A 123 -23.55 14.69 -8.83
C ASP A 123 -24.46 15.49 -9.79
N ILE A 124 -25.67 15.83 -9.33
CA ILE A 124 -26.60 16.68 -10.09
C ILE A 124 -26.10 18.13 -10.15
N GLU A 125 -25.63 18.69 -9.05
CA GLU A 125 -25.09 20.06 -8.99
C GLU A 125 -23.84 20.20 -9.87
N GLU A 126 -22.91 19.24 -9.80
CA GLU A 126 -21.75 19.16 -10.70
C GLU A 126 -22.18 19.07 -12.17
N PHE A 127 -23.21 18.27 -12.49
CA PHE A 127 -23.74 18.21 -13.85
C PHE A 127 -24.34 19.55 -14.30
N LEU A 128 -25.12 20.22 -13.46
CA LEU A 128 -25.71 21.51 -13.79
C LEU A 128 -24.64 22.58 -14.00
N MET A 129 -23.57 22.53 -13.21
CA MET A 129 -22.43 23.45 -13.29
C MET A 129 -21.61 23.23 -14.57
N TRP A 130 -21.12 22.01 -14.80
CA TRP A 130 -20.24 21.73 -15.93
C TRP A 130 -20.98 21.63 -17.26
N CYS A 131 -22.17 21.02 -17.29
CA CYS A 131 -22.89 20.76 -18.53
C CYS A 131 -23.86 21.87 -18.94
N ASN A 132 -24.16 22.82 -18.04
CA ASN A 132 -25.08 23.94 -18.24
C ASN A 132 -26.31 23.59 -19.12
N PRO A 133 -27.11 22.58 -18.71
CA PRO A 133 -28.21 22.07 -19.54
C PRO A 133 -29.33 23.10 -19.67
N ASP A 134 -30.20 22.90 -20.66
CA ASP A 134 -31.39 23.74 -20.84
C ASP A 134 -32.25 23.75 -19.56
N LYS A 135 -32.36 24.94 -18.96
CA LYS A 135 -33.11 25.17 -17.73
C LYS A 135 -34.58 24.77 -17.85
N LYS A 136 -35.18 24.84 -19.03
CA LYS A 136 -36.57 24.41 -19.27
C LYS A 136 -36.71 22.90 -19.08
N LYS A 137 -35.79 22.10 -19.66
CA LYS A 137 -35.74 20.64 -19.46
C LYS A 137 -35.50 20.26 -18.00
N CYS A 138 -34.74 21.07 -17.26
CA CYS A 138 -34.40 20.81 -15.85
C CYS A 138 -35.33 21.48 -14.83
N HIS A 139 -36.41 22.15 -15.24
CA HIS A 139 -37.23 22.99 -14.36
C HIS A 139 -37.72 22.27 -13.09
N THR A 140 -38.37 21.11 -13.26
CA THR A 140 -38.88 20.29 -12.15
C THR A 140 -37.77 19.82 -11.22
N LEU A 141 -36.60 19.48 -11.78
CA LEU A 141 -35.43 19.06 -11.00
C LEU A 141 -34.89 20.22 -10.18
N LEU A 142 -34.73 21.40 -10.77
CA LEU A 142 -34.26 22.61 -10.10
C LEU A 142 -35.20 23.05 -8.97
N GLN A 143 -36.52 23.00 -9.19
CA GLN A 143 -37.50 23.27 -8.14
C GLN A 143 -37.38 22.28 -6.97
N ASN A 144 -37.15 21.00 -7.27
CA ASN A 144 -36.98 19.99 -6.22
C ASN A 144 -35.65 20.13 -5.48
N LEU A 145 -34.57 20.55 -6.14
CA LEU A 145 -33.28 20.83 -5.48
C LEU A 145 -33.37 22.00 -4.48
N LYS A 146 -34.28 22.97 -4.72
CA LYS A 146 -34.57 24.06 -3.78
C LYS A 146 -35.32 23.59 -2.53
N LYS A 147 -36.06 22.48 -2.60
CA LYS A 147 -36.78 21.93 -1.45
C LYS A 147 -35.80 21.13 -0.59
N VAL A 148 -35.77 21.41 0.72
CA VAL A 148 -34.97 20.65 1.71
C VAL A 148 -35.44 19.18 1.84
N ARG A 149 -36.58 18.81 1.22
CA ARG A 149 -37.02 17.41 1.10
C ARG A 149 -36.22 16.68 0.01
N ILE A 150 -35.28 15.90 0.51
CA ILE A 150 -34.39 14.90 -0.12
C ILE A 150 -34.80 14.48 -1.55
N PRO A 151 -33.92 14.66 -2.56
CA PRO A 151 -34.08 14.00 -3.84
C PRO A 151 -33.86 12.49 -3.68
N TYR A 152 -34.80 11.69 -4.19
CA TYR A 152 -34.65 10.23 -4.28
C TYR A 152 -33.34 9.88 -5.00
N THR A 153 -32.44 9.17 -4.33
CA THR A 153 -31.14 8.80 -4.91
C THR A 153 -31.11 7.31 -5.28
N LYS A 154 -30.65 7.02 -6.50
CA LYS A 154 -30.19 5.66 -6.87
C LYS A 154 -28.70 5.49 -6.57
N SER A 155 -28.03 6.52 -6.04
CA SER A 155 -26.63 6.44 -5.64
C SER A 155 -26.48 5.37 -4.58
N LYS A 156 -25.61 4.40 -4.86
CA LYS A 156 -25.31 3.30 -3.94
C LYS A 156 -24.46 3.72 -2.74
N ASP A 157 -24.12 5.00 -2.59
CA ASP A 157 -23.35 5.50 -1.44
C ASP A 157 -24.27 5.70 -0.22
N ILE A 158 -24.68 4.57 0.33
CA ILE A 158 -25.68 4.43 1.37
C ILE A 158 -24.98 3.99 2.65
N LEU A 159 -25.06 4.81 3.69
CA LEU A 159 -24.52 4.45 5.01
C LEU A 159 -25.58 3.69 5.82
N PRO A 160 -25.28 2.48 6.34
CA PRO A 160 -26.20 1.70 7.17
C PRO A 160 -26.20 2.22 8.62
N ILE A 161 -26.44 3.52 8.80
CA ILE A 161 -26.34 4.17 10.12
C ILE A 161 -27.70 4.46 10.74
N GLU A 162 -28.77 3.81 10.29
CA GLU A 162 -30.14 3.99 10.82
C GLU A 162 -30.15 3.86 12.35
N GLN A 163 -29.64 2.74 12.86
CA GLN A 163 -29.57 2.46 14.29
C GLN A 163 -28.63 3.41 15.01
N GLY A 164 -27.47 3.71 14.43
CA GLY A 164 -26.52 4.68 14.98
C GLY A 164 -27.13 6.08 15.09
N LEU A 165 -27.85 6.55 14.07
CA LEU A 165 -28.51 7.84 14.05
C LEU A 165 -29.64 7.91 15.07
N LYS A 166 -30.41 6.82 15.23
CA LYS A 166 -31.44 6.70 16.28
C LYS A 166 -30.83 6.80 17.68
N LEU A 167 -29.71 6.13 17.92
CA LEU A 167 -28.99 6.20 19.19
C LEU A 167 -28.40 7.59 19.43
N ALA A 168 -27.77 8.20 18.42
CA ALA A 168 -27.25 9.56 18.50
C ALA A 168 -28.34 10.58 18.81
N TYR A 169 -29.51 10.45 18.19
CA TYR A 169 -30.63 11.36 18.47
C TYR A 169 -31.22 11.16 19.87
N LYS A 170 -31.32 9.91 20.35
CA LYS A 170 -31.72 9.63 21.74
C LYS A 170 -30.76 10.26 22.74
N GLU A 171 -29.45 10.10 22.53
CA GLU A 171 -28.41 10.70 23.37
C GLU A 171 -28.48 12.23 23.35
N TYR A 172 -28.61 12.82 22.16
CA TYR A 172 -28.78 14.26 21.97
C TYR A 172 -29.99 14.83 22.75
N ARG A 173 -31.14 14.14 22.69
CA ARG A 173 -32.36 14.52 23.44
C ARG A 173 -32.17 14.37 24.95
N LYS A 174 -31.50 13.31 25.41
CA LYS A 174 -31.17 13.09 26.83
C LYS A 174 -30.31 14.23 27.39
N ASN A 175 -29.41 14.77 26.57
CA ASN A 175 -28.53 15.88 26.93
C ASN A 175 -29.16 17.28 26.71
N GLY A 176 -30.50 17.38 26.74
CA GLY A 176 -31.24 18.64 26.64
C GLY A 176 -31.28 19.24 25.23
N GLY A 177 -31.16 18.43 24.18
CA GLY A 177 -31.31 18.88 22.78
C GLY A 177 -32.77 19.12 22.40
N ILE A 178 -33.04 20.09 21.51
CA ILE A 178 -34.40 20.40 21.02
C ILE A 178 -34.94 19.32 20.06
N SER A 179 -36.24 19.32 19.75
CA SER A 179 -36.79 18.32 18.83
C SER A 179 -36.40 18.64 17.39
N LEU A 180 -35.77 17.70 16.69
CA LEU A 180 -35.33 17.86 15.31
C LEU A 180 -36.13 16.92 14.41
N LYS A 181 -37.23 17.44 13.82
CA LYS A 181 -38.11 16.68 12.90
C LYS A 181 -37.33 16.04 11.74
N GLU A 182 -36.31 16.72 11.24
CA GLU A 182 -35.45 16.23 10.15
C GLU A 182 -34.67 14.97 10.54
N VAL A 183 -34.14 14.92 11.77
CA VAL A 183 -33.43 13.75 12.31
C VAL A 183 -34.41 12.60 12.54
N SER A 184 -35.59 12.91 13.10
CA SER A 184 -36.64 11.93 13.35
C SER A 184 -37.14 11.25 12.08
N ASN A 185 -37.36 12.03 11.02
CA ASN A 185 -37.73 11.51 9.71
C ASN A 185 -36.60 10.73 9.03
N ALA A 186 -35.34 11.01 9.36
CA ALA A 186 -34.18 10.41 8.73
C ALA A 186 -33.87 9.01 9.28
N TYR A 187 -33.87 8.80 10.60
CA TYR A 187 -33.58 7.46 11.14
C TYR A 187 -34.73 6.46 10.93
N ASN A 188 -35.91 6.88 10.47
CA ASN A 188 -36.96 5.96 10.03
C ASN A 188 -36.75 5.49 8.58
N GLN A 189 -35.70 5.97 7.91
CA GLN A 189 -35.33 5.53 6.57
C GLN A 189 -34.25 4.45 6.67
N LYS A 190 -34.48 3.32 6.01
CA LYS A 190 -33.55 2.17 5.99
C LYS A 190 -32.14 2.52 5.48
N THR A 191 -32.01 3.61 4.71
CA THR A 191 -30.79 3.97 3.97
C THR A 191 -30.71 5.47 3.76
N LEU A 192 -29.60 6.11 4.15
CA LEU A 192 -29.36 7.54 3.94
C LEU A 192 -28.08 7.78 3.15
N SER A 193 -28.10 8.82 2.30
CA SER A 193 -26.92 9.26 1.56
C SER A 193 -25.96 10.03 2.46
N LYS A 194 -24.66 9.97 2.14
CA LYS A 194 -23.60 10.73 2.81
C LYS A 194 -23.92 12.23 2.92
N HIS A 195 -24.48 12.82 1.86
CA HIS A 195 -24.86 14.24 1.82
C HIS A 195 -26.02 14.59 2.78
N ASN A 196 -27.07 13.78 2.85
CA ASN A 196 -28.17 14.07 3.79
C ASN A 196 -27.66 13.99 5.23
N LEU A 197 -26.82 13.01 5.50
CA LEU A 197 -26.23 12.84 6.83
C LEU A 197 -25.30 14.00 7.20
N SER A 198 -24.58 14.60 6.24
CA SER A 198 -23.76 15.79 6.50
C SER A 198 -24.58 17.04 6.85
N LEU A 199 -25.87 17.09 6.51
CA LEU A 199 -26.76 18.18 6.92
C LEU A 199 -27.36 17.94 8.32
N ILE A 200 -27.54 16.67 8.70
CA ILE A 200 -28.25 16.26 9.91
C ILE A 200 -27.31 16.08 11.09
N LEU A 201 -26.20 15.36 10.90
CA LEU A 201 -25.29 15.00 11.99
C LEU A 201 -24.64 16.20 12.70
N PRO A 202 -24.24 17.30 12.03
CA PRO A 202 -23.66 18.46 12.73
C PRO A 202 -24.57 19.02 13.81
N LYS A 203 -25.90 18.92 13.64
CA LYS A 203 -26.89 19.36 14.64
C LYS A 203 -26.88 18.51 15.91
N LEU A 204 -26.35 17.28 15.84
CA LEU A 204 -26.30 16.32 16.95
C LEU A 204 -24.97 16.39 17.72
N VAL A 205 -23.89 16.83 17.06
CA VAL A 205 -22.51 16.81 17.59
C VAL A 205 -22.34 17.48 18.94
N SER A 206 -23.01 18.62 19.14
CA SER A 206 -22.86 19.42 20.36
C SER A 206 -23.26 18.66 21.62
N LYS A 207 -24.19 17.71 21.49
CA LYS A 207 -24.81 17.00 22.63
C LYS A 207 -24.86 15.47 22.46
N SER A 208 -24.20 14.88 21.47
CA SER A 208 -24.11 13.43 21.28
C SER A 208 -22.71 12.99 20.89
N LYS A 209 -22.10 12.14 21.73
CA LYS A 209 -20.81 11.50 21.43
C LYS A 209 -20.94 10.55 20.24
N ILE A 210 -22.06 9.84 20.14
CA ILE A 210 -22.35 8.96 18.99
C ILE A 210 -22.47 9.81 17.71
N GLY A 211 -23.10 10.98 17.77
CA GLY A 211 -23.16 11.94 16.66
C GLY A 211 -21.77 12.37 16.18
N LYS A 212 -20.83 12.62 17.10
CA LYS A 212 -19.43 12.93 16.78
C LYS A 212 -18.75 11.78 16.02
N GLU A 213 -18.92 10.54 16.48
CA GLU A 213 -18.34 9.36 15.81
C GLU A 213 -18.94 9.13 14.41
N LEU A 214 -20.26 9.31 14.26
CA LEU A 214 -20.93 9.17 12.97
C LEU A 214 -20.45 10.20 11.93
N ILE A 215 -20.09 11.42 12.35
CA ILE A 215 -19.51 12.42 11.42
C ILE A 215 -18.16 11.95 10.87
N LYS A 216 -17.32 11.33 11.70
CA LYS A 216 -16.03 10.80 11.23
C LYS A 216 -16.24 9.81 10.09
N LEU A 217 -17.26 8.94 10.20
CA LEU A 217 -17.60 7.95 9.17
C LEU A 217 -18.05 8.59 7.85
N ILE A 218 -18.78 9.70 7.90
CA ILE A 218 -19.12 10.48 6.70
C ILE A 218 -17.84 10.97 6.05
N ASN A 219 -16.89 11.52 6.81
CA ASN A 219 -15.70 12.16 6.23
C ASN A 219 -14.68 11.17 5.65
N LEU A 220 -14.82 9.87 5.92
CA LEU A 220 -13.93 8.86 5.33
C LEU A 220 -14.04 8.86 3.79
N PRO A 221 -12.91 8.71 3.07
CA PRO A 221 -12.88 8.62 1.61
C PRO A 221 -13.30 7.23 1.10
N ILE A 222 -14.26 6.59 1.78
CA ILE A 222 -14.74 5.25 1.46
C ILE A 222 -16.19 5.29 1.01
N ARG A 223 -16.57 4.32 0.19
CA ARG A 223 -17.95 4.15 -0.28
C ARG A 223 -18.55 2.91 0.34
N TRP A 224 -19.76 3.03 0.84
CA TRP A 224 -20.53 1.91 1.35
C TRP A 224 -21.31 1.25 0.21
N VAL A 225 -21.35 -0.08 0.18
CA VAL A 225 -22.09 -0.83 -0.84
C VAL A 225 -23.01 -1.82 -0.14
N ARG A 226 -24.29 -1.85 -0.54
CA ARG A 226 -25.27 -2.79 0.01
C ARG A 226 -24.91 -4.23 -0.35
N ILE A 227 -24.90 -5.11 0.65
CA ILE A 227 -24.81 -6.56 0.46
C ILE A 227 -26.07 -7.01 -0.31
N LYS A 228 -25.86 -7.62 -1.49
CA LYS A 228 -26.97 -8.09 -2.35
C LYS A 228 -27.61 -9.38 -1.81
N SER A 229 -26.79 -10.30 -1.34
CA SER A 229 -27.20 -11.59 -0.79
C SER A 229 -26.07 -12.17 0.05
N ILE A 230 -26.42 -12.90 1.11
CA ILE A 230 -25.50 -13.73 1.89
C ILE A 230 -25.85 -15.19 1.59
N LYS A 231 -24.85 -16.04 1.33
CA LYS A 231 -25.04 -17.46 1.07
C LYS A 231 -24.10 -18.26 1.98
N ASN A 232 -24.64 -19.25 2.67
CA ASN A 232 -23.83 -20.22 3.41
C ASN A 232 -23.35 -21.32 2.46
N ILE A 233 -22.07 -21.66 2.53
CA ILE A 233 -21.45 -22.72 1.73
C ILE A 233 -21.00 -23.83 2.68
N ASN A 234 -21.73 -24.95 2.66
CA ASN A 234 -21.45 -26.12 3.51
C ASN A 234 -20.37 -27.03 2.89
N LYS A 235 -19.24 -26.45 2.46
CA LYS A 235 -18.09 -27.18 1.93
C LYS A 235 -16.82 -26.42 2.26
N LYS A 236 -15.77 -27.13 2.67
CA LYS A 236 -14.44 -26.57 2.86
C LYS A 236 -13.94 -25.97 1.54
N THR A 237 -13.92 -24.65 1.45
CA THR A 237 -13.62 -23.90 0.22
C THR A 237 -12.57 -22.84 0.53
N LYS A 238 -11.65 -22.60 -0.42
CA LYS A 238 -10.71 -21.48 -0.32
C LYS A 238 -11.48 -20.16 -0.40
N VAL A 239 -11.26 -19.28 0.57
CA VAL A 239 -11.85 -17.94 0.63
C VAL A 239 -10.85 -16.89 0.14
N TYR A 240 -11.38 -15.78 -0.39
CA TYR A 240 -10.63 -14.60 -0.82
C TYR A 240 -11.36 -13.37 -0.28
N ASP A 241 -10.65 -12.27 -0.04
CA ASP A 241 -11.24 -11.03 0.50
C ASP A 241 -12.31 -10.45 -0.42
N LEU A 242 -12.09 -10.51 -1.74
CA LEU A 242 -13.02 -10.13 -2.79
C LEU A 242 -12.83 -11.07 -3.99
N THR A 243 -13.93 -11.46 -4.64
CA THR A 243 -13.91 -12.26 -5.87
C THR A 243 -14.84 -11.68 -6.91
N VAL A 244 -14.34 -11.61 -8.15
CA VAL A 244 -15.16 -11.28 -9.33
C VAL A 244 -15.47 -12.59 -10.05
N ASP A 245 -16.75 -12.87 -10.24
CA ASP A 245 -17.22 -14.11 -10.86
C ASP A 245 -16.63 -14.30 -12.27
N LYS A 246 -16.48 -15.56 -12.69
CA LYS A 246 -15.89 -16.02 -13.97
C LYS A 246 -14.39 -15.87 -14.13
N TYR A 247 -13.78 -14.79 -13.62
CA TYR A 247 -12.35 -14.51 -13.87
C TYR A 247 -11.50 -14.42 -12.61
N HIS A 248 -12.12 -14.29 -11.43
CA HIS A 248 -11.45 -14.12 -10.13
C HIS A 248 -10.45 -12.96 -10.06
N ASN A 249 -10.54 -12.00 -10.99
CA ASN A 249 -9.61 -10.87 -11.12
C ASN A 249 -10.26 -9.55 -10.72
N PHE A 250 -9.52 -8.70 -10.00
CA PHE A 250 -9.97 -7.37 -9.60
C PHE A 250 -9.50 -6.30 -10.62
N ILE A 251 -10.31 -6.07 -11.66
CA ILE A 251 -10.09 -4.99 -12.63
C ILE A 251 -10.99 -3.81 -12.24
N THR A 252 -10.39 -2.68 -11.87
CA THR A 252 -11.13 -1.48 -11.47
C THR A 252 -10.95 -0.39 -12.51
N ASN A 253 -12.01 -0.06 -13.27
CA ASN A 253 -11.95 1.01 -14.27
C ASN A 253 -10.76 0.84 -15.24
N GLN A 254 -10.58 -0.36 -15.80
CA GLN A 254 -9.44 -0.69 -16.67
C GLN A 254 -8.05 -0.62 -16.02
N ILE A 255 -7.97 -0.32 -14.71
CA ILE A 255 -6.76 -0.45 -13.91
C ILE A 255 -6.72 -1.86 -13.34
N ILE A 256 -5.68 -2.59 -13.69
CA ILE A 256 -5.44 -3.90 -13.09
C ILE A 256 -4.75 -3.69 -11.75
N SER A 257 -5.37 -4.18 -10.67
CA SER A 257 -4.86 -4.02 -9.31
C SER A 257 -4.54 -5.40 -8.74
N HIS A 258 -3.35 -5.97 -9.03
CA HIS A 258 -2.94 -7.23 -8.37
C HIS A 258 -1.45 -7.62 -8.46
N ASN A 259 -0.98 -8.36 -7.44
CA ASN A 259 0.37 -8.97 -7.28
C ASN A 259 0.55 -10.37 -7.90
N THR A 260 -0.41 -10.90 -8.67
CA THR A 260 -0.46 -12.36 -8.97
C THR A 260 -0.92 -12.69 -10.39
N ILE A 261 -0.97 -11.66 -11.25
CA ILE A 261 -1.36 -11.69 -12.66
C ILE A 261 -0.42 -12.55 -13.52
N LYS A 262 0.83 -12.74 -13.07
CA LYS A 262 1.84 -13.49 -13.85
C LYS A 262 1.31 -14.85 -14.30
N GLN A 263 0.70 -15.62 -13.41
CA GLN A 263 0.21 -16.95 -13.77
C GLN A 263 -1.00 -16.91 -14.70
N ASP A 264 -1.86 -15.90 -14.56
CA ASP A 264 -3.04 -15.76 -15.42
C ASP A 264 -2.68 -15.25 -16.83
N ILE A 265 -1.64 -14.42 -16.96
CA ILE A 265 -1.01 -14.11 -18.25
C ILE A 265 -0.44 -15.37 -18.89
N ILE A 266 0.36 -16.15 -18.15
CA ILE A 266 0.97 -17.39 -18.65
C ILE A 266 -0.11 -18.38 -19.12
N ASN A 267 -1.19 -18.51 -18.34
CA ASN A 267 -2.31 -19.39 -18.65
C ASN A 267 -3.31 -18.78 -19.67
N GLN A 268 -3.01 -17.63 -20.28
CA GLN A 268 -3.84 -16.93 -21.27
C GLN A 268 -5.28 -16.65 -20.79
N ARG A 269 -5.49 -16.49 -19.48
CA ARG A 269 -6.81 -16.19 -18.89
C ARG A 269 -7.19 -14.72 -19.02
N ILE A 270 -6.20 -13.86 -19.26
CA ILE A 270 -6.35 -12.41 -19.40
C ILE A 270 -5.55 -11.92 -20.61
N SER A 271 -6.19 -11.10 -21.44
CA SER A 271 -5.49 -10.29 -22.43
C SER A 271 -5.16 -8.93 -21.80
N ILE A 272 -3.92 -8.49 -22.01
CA ILE A 272 -3.42 -7.18 -21.59
C ILE A 272 -3.37 -6.17 -22.75
N GLU A 273 -3.82 -6.58 -23.94
CA GLU A 273 -3.74 -5.81 -25.18
C GLU A 273 -4.43 -4.44 -25.06
N ASP A 274 -5.59 -4.41 -24.40
CA ASP A 274 -6.40 -3.21 -24.20
C ASP A 274 -6.12 -2.48 -22.87
N VAL A 275 -5.12 -2.93 -22.11
CA VAL A 275 -4.73 -2.25 -20.86
C VAL A 275 -4.02 -0.95 -21.21
N SER A 276 -4.57 0.17 -20.76
CA SER A 276 -4.04 1.51 -21.07
C SER A 276 -3.01 2.02 -20.06
N LEU A 277 -2.94 1.42 -18.87
CA LEU A 277 -2.02 1.81 -17.81
C LEU A 277 -1.68 0.61 -16.91
N LEU A 278 -0.39 0.29 -16.81
CA LEU A 278 0.16 -0.61 -15.82
C LEU A 278 0.74 0.20 -14.65
N CYS A 279 0.14 0.08 -13.46
CA CYS A 279 0.67 0.67 -12.24
C CYS A 279 1.42 -0.40 -11.42
N LEU A 280 2.67 -0.10 -11.06
CA LEU A 280 3.54 -0.97 -10.28
C LEU A 280 3.83 -0.30 -8.94
N ASP A 281 3.29 -0.86 -7.87
CA ASP A 281 3.62 -0.41 -6.52
C ASP A 281 4.90 -1.10 -6.02
N GLU A 282 5.63 -0.44 -5.13
CA GLU A 282 6.91 -0.89 -4.58
C GLU A 282 7.93 -1.30 -5.67
N ALA A 283 8.06 -0.47 -6.71
CA ALA A 283 8.83 -0.74 -7.92
C ALA A 283 10.32 -1.08 -7.68
N HIS A 284 10.88 -0.68 -6.53
CA HIS A 284 12.23 -1.03 -6.11
C HIS A 284 12.47 -2.55 -6.00
N ARG A 285 11.42 -3.37 -5.89
CA ARG A 285 11.52 -4.85 -5.90
C ARG A 285 11.86 -5.42 -7.27
N SER A 286 11.73 -4.62 -8.33
CA SER A 286 11.88 -5.04 -9.73
C SER A 286 13.33 -5.07 -10.23
N ARG A 287 14.32 -5.17 -9.34
CA ARG A 287 15.73 -5.47 -9.70
C ARG A 287 15.99 -6.96 -9.94
N MET A 288 15.17 -7.82 -9.34
CA MET A 288 15.30 -9.28 -9.53
C MET A 288 14.29 -9.79 -10.56
N LYS A 289 14.39 -11.09 -10.92
CA LYS A 289 13.37 -11.82 -11.72
C LYS A 289 12.05 -11.99 -10.93
N TYR A 290 11.40 -10.88 -10.61
CA TYR A 290 10.16 -10.82 -9.85
C TYR A 290 8.94 -10.93 -10.77
N ALA A 291 7.74 -11.09 -10.19
CA ALA A 291 6.51 -11.13 -10.98
C ALA A 291 6.26 -9.81 -11.74
N SER A 292 6.66 -8.67 -11.15
CA SER A 292 6.52 -7.33 -11.75
C SER A 292 7.33 -7.19 -13.04
N THR A 293 8.58 -7.65 -13.08
CA THR A 293 9.42 -7.56 -14.29
C THR A 293 8.85 -8.38 -15.44
N PHE A 294 8.33 -9.58 -15.15
CA PHE A 294 7.63 -10.40 -16.15
C PHE A 294 6.36 -9.70 -16.69
N VAL A 295 5.49 -9.22 -15.81
CA VAL A 295 4.22 -8.57 -16.21
C VAL A 295 4.51 -7.32 -17.04
N THR A 296 5.53 -6.54 -16.65
CA THR A 296 5.90 -5.31 -17.34
C THR A 296 6.48 -5.59 -18.72
N LYS A 297 7.36 -6.60 -18.85
CA LYS A 297 7.86 -7.06 -20.15
C LYS A 297 6.72 -7.51 -21.06
N PHE A 298 5.83 -8.38 -20.57
CA PHE A 298 4.69 -8.86 -21.34
C PHE A 298 3.78 -7.70 -21.77
N TYR A 299 3.53 -6.74 -20.87
CA TYR A 299 2.78 -5.51 -21.15
C TYR A 299 3.43 -4.65 -22.24
N ASN A 300 4.75 -4.50 -22.17
CA ASN A 300 5.47 -3.74 -23.16
C ASN A 300 5.43 -4.40 -24.56
N GLU A 301 5.43 -5.73 -24.61
CA GLU A 301 5.41 -6.49 -25.87
C GLU A 301 4.01 -6.56 -26.51
N ASN A 302 2.94 -6.69 -25.71
CA ASN A 302 1.60 -7.02 -26.22
C ASN A 302 0.54 -5.92 -26.05
N GLY A 303 0.81 -4.84 -25.30
CA GLY A 303 -0.13 -3.74 -25.11
C GLY A 303 -0.24 -2.82 -26.32
N LYS A 304 -1.46 -2.39 -26.70
CA LYS A 304 -1.69 -1.43 -27.79
C LYS A 304 -1.39 0.02 -27.40
N ASN A 305 -1.91 0.46 -26.26
CA ASN A 305 -1.79 1.85 -25.78
C ASN A 305 -1.01 1.86 -24.45
N LYS A 306 0.30 1.70 -24.55
CA LYS A 306 1.15 1.37 -23.41
C LYS A 306 1.44 2.60 -22.55
N ARG A 307 1.16 2.50 -21.24
CA ARG A 307 1.67 3.44 -20.24
C ARG A 307 2.05 2.69 -18.98
N ILE A 308 3.25 2.95 -18.45
CA ILE A 308 3.75 2.31 -17.24
C ILE A 308 3.96 3.41 -16.19
N LEU A 309 3.40 3.21 -15.00
CA LEU A 309 3.61 4.05 -13.84
C LEU A 309 4.19 3.20 -12.72
N ALA A 310 5.41 3.52 -12.29
CA ALA A 310 6.11 2.82 -11.21
C ALA A 310 6.21 3.74 -9.99
N LEU A 311 5.76 3.24 -8.83
CA LEU A 311 5.76 3.96 -7.57
C LEU A 311 6.73 3.31 -6.60
N THR A 312 7.60 4.11 -5.97
CA THR A 312 8.48 3.63 -4.90
C THR A 312 8.93 4.78 -4.02
N ALA A 313 9.01 4.55 -2.71
CA ALA A 313 9.58 5.51 -1.76
C ALA A 313 11.11 5.54 -1.81
N SER A 314 11.75 4.48 -2.31
CA SER A 314 13.22 4.37 -2.34
C SER A 314 13.69 3.51 -3.51
N PRO A 315 14.12 4.11 -4.62
CA PRO A 315 14.53 3.38 -5.82
C PRO A 315 15.96 2.83 -5.73
N GLY A 316 16.70 2.99 -4.62
CA GLY A 316 18.08 2.49 -4.40
C GLY A 316 19.11 3.56 -4.13
N SER A 317 20.29 3.19 -3.59
CA SER A 317 21.35 4.16 -3.27
C SER A 317 22.30 4.58 -4.38
N THR A 318 22.26 3.95 -5.56
CA THR A 318 23.23 4.23 -6.62
C THR A 318 22.52 4.38 -7.96
N LYS A 319 23.14 5.09 -8.90
CA LYS A 319 22.58 5.37 -10.23
C LYS A 319 22.31 4.06 -10.98
N GLU A 320 23.26 3.12 -10.91
CA GLU A 320 23.17 1.81 -11.58
C GLU A 320 21.96 1.00 -11.08
N LYS A 321 21.66 1.05 -9.78
CA LYS A 321 20.49 0.37 -9.19
C LYS A 321 19.16 0.99 -9.63
N ILE A 322 19.15 2.29 -9.88
CA ILE A 322 17.95 3.02 -10.34
C ILE A 322 17.77 2.76 -11.84
N ASP A 323 18.86 2.80 -12.61
CA ASP A 323 18.88 2.49 -14.03
C ASP A 323 18.48 1.03 -14.28
N GLU A 324 18.92 0.07 -13.45
CA GLU A 324 18.47 -1.32 -13.51
C GLU A 324 16.93 -1.43 -13.37
N ILE A 325 16.31 -0.66 -12.47
CA ILE A 325 14.84 -0.62 -12.34
C ILE A 325 14.23 0.01 -13.58
N ARG A 326 14.81 1.11 -14.07
CA ARG A 326 14.35 1.83 -15.26
C ARG A 326 14.33 0.91 -16.48
N GLU A 327 15.39 0.14 -16.69
CA GLU A 327 15.53 -0.84 -17.75
C GLU A 327 14.56 -2.00 -17.59
N ASN A 328 14.54 -2.63 -16.41
CA ASN A 328 13.67 -3.78 -16.14
C ASN A 328 12.17 -3.46 -16.27
N LEU A 329 11.79 -2.20 -16.05
CA LEU A 329 10.40 -1.74 -16.10
C LEU A 329 10.08 -0.90 -17.35
N PHE A 330 11.02 -0.75 -18.29
CA PHE A 330 10.84 0.05 -19.51
C PHE A 330 10.35 1.48 -19.23
N LEU A 331 10.95 2.15 -18.25
CA LEU A 331 10.57 3.49 -17.83
C LEU A 331 11.37 4.54 -18.60
N ASP A 332 10.68 5.45 -19.29
CA ASP A 332 11.36 6.52 -20.03
C ASP A 332 11.88 7.64 -19.13
N ARG A 333 11.21 7.86 -17.99
CA ARG A 333 11.48 8.98 -17.10
C ARG A 333 11.35 8.58 -15.64
N VAL A 334 12.25 9.12 -14.83
CA VAL A 334 12.18 9.08 -13.38
C VAL A 334 11.79 10.47 -12.89
N GLU A 335 10.78 10.55 -12.03
CA GLU A 335 10.36 11.77 -11.36
C GLU A 335 10.61 11.60 -9.86
N ILE A 336 11.34 12.54 -9.28
CA ILE A 336 11.79 12.46 -7.89
C ILE A 336 11.21 13.65 -7.12
N ARG A 337 10.67 13.37 -5.95
CA ARG A 337 10.29 14.37 -4.96
C ARG A 337 10.88 14.01 -3.60
N THR A 338 11.47 14.98 -2.92
CA THR A 338 12.03 14.85 -1.56
C THR A 338 11.20 15.64 -0.56
N GLU A 339 11.39 15.39 0.74
CA GLU A 339 10.70 16.10 1.82
C GLU A 339 11.01 17.62 1.85
N THR A 340 12.06 18.07 1.15
CA THR A 340 12.47 19.47 1.08
C THR A 340 11.93 20.21 -0.14
N ASP A 341 11.36 19.50 -1.13
CA ASP A 341 10.78 20.13 -2.32
C ASP A 341 9.57 21.00 -1.96
N SER A 342 9.39 22.13 -2.63
CA SER A 342 8.37 23.14 -2.28
C SER A 342 6.94 22.64 -2.38
N ASP A 343 6.66 21.69 -3.27
CA ASP A 343 5.36 21.04 -3.45
C ASP A 343 5.09 19.90 -2.45
N VAL A 344 6.10 19.48 -1.69
CA VAL A 344 6.00 18.40 -0.69
C VAL A 344 6.15 18.92 0.73
N LYS A 345 7.08 19.84 0.98
CA LYS A 345 7.44 20.39 2.30
C LYS A 345 6.23 20.82 3.15
N PRO A 346 5.17 21.48 2.61
CA PRO A 346 4.00 21.88 3.41
C PRO A 346 3.21 20.70 4.00
N TYR A 347 3.37 19.50 3.44
CA TYR A 347 2.64 18.30 3.82
C TYR A 347 3.49 17.33 4.67
N VAL A 348 4.78 17.60 4.85
CA VAL A 348 5.69 16.77 5.65
C VAL A 348 5.63 17.23 7.10
N GLN A 349 5.26 16.32 8.01
CA GLN A 349 5.38 16.57 9.45
C GLN A 349 6.82 16.36 9.93
N GLU A 350 7.26 17.21 10.86
CA GLU A 350 8.55 17.08 11.53
C GLU A 350 8.63 15.79 12.35
N LYS A 351 9.80 15.13 12.29
CA LYS A 351 10.08 13.84 12.94
C LYS A 351 11.27 14.02 13.86
N GLU A 352 11.11 13.66 15.12
CA GLU A 352 12.22 13.59 16.07
C GLU A 352 12.88 12.21 15.95
N ILE A 353 14.14 12.17 15.51
CA ILE A 353 14.93 10.94 15.42
C ILE A 353 15.99 10.98 16.50
N GLU A 354 15.97 10.00 17.40
CA GLU A 354 16.95 9.83 18.47
C GLU A 354 17.79 8.57 18.23
N TRP A 355 19.11 8.70 18.41
CA TRP A 355 20.06 7.61 18.30
C TRP A 355 20.63 7.33 19.69
N VAL A 356 20.25 6.20 20.28
CA VAL A 356 20.63 5.84 21.63
C VAL A 356 21.75 4.81 21.57
N HIS A 357 22.95 5.26 21.92
CA HIS A 357 24.12 4.40 21.98
C HIS A 357 24.18 3.64 23.32
N VAL A 358 24.41 2.35 23.25
CA VAL A 358 24.47 1.44 24.40
C VAL A 358 25.86 0.79 24.44
N LYS A 359 26.53 0.82 25.60
CA LYS A 359 27.82 0.16 25.81
C LYS A 359 27.60 -1.28 26.25
N LEU A 360 28.40 -2.20 25.72
CA LEU A 360 28.48 -3.56 26.27
C LEU A 360 29.18 -3.52 27.64
N PRO A 361 28.64 -4.21 28.65
CA PRO A 361 29.32 -4.44 29.92
C PRO A 361 30.68 -5.15 29.75
N GLU A 362 31.54 -5.10 30.77
CA GLU A 362 32.88 -5.70 30.70
C GLU A 362 32.81 -7.22 30.50
N GLU A 363 31.83 -7.88 31.10
CA GLU A 363 31.58 -9.32 31.00
C GLU A 363 31.32 -9.73 29.55
N PHE A 364 30.47 -8.97 28.85
CA PHE A 364 30.18 -9.17 27.42
C PHE A 364 31.41 -8.94 26.55
N ASN A 365 32.19 -7.89 26.85
CA ASN A 365 33.41 -7.60 26.10
C ASN A 365 34.47 -8.69 26.30
N ARG A 366 34.60 -9.23 27.51
CA ARG A 366 35.54 -10.33 27.80
C ARG A 366 35.20 -11.59 26.99
N ILE A 367 33.94 -12.00 26.98
CA ILE A 367 33.46 -13.14 26.17
C ILE A 367 33.68 -12.87 24.67
N LYS A 368 33.30 -11.67 24.21
CA LYS A 368 33.45 -11.25 22.81
C LYS A 368 34.90 -11.27 22.34
N GLU A 369 35.84 -10.75 23.13
CA GLU A 369 37.25 -10.69 22.73
C GLU A 369 37.88 -12.09 22.64
N LEU A 370 37.52 -13.04 23.51
CA LEU A 370 37.97 -14.45 23.39
C LEU A 370 37.53 -15.07 22.06
N ILE A 371 36.26 -14.93 21.68
CA ILE A 371 35.73 -15.45 20.42
C ILE A 371 36.38 -14.74 19.23
N LYS A 372 36.60 -13.42 19.34
CA LYS A 372 37.21 -12.60 18.30
C LYS A 372 38.65 -12.99 18.03
N GLN A 373 39.47 -13.23 19.06
CA GLN A 373 40.85 -13.69 18.92
C GLN A 373 40.93 -15.00 18.12
N VAL A 374 40.09 -15.98 18.48
CA VAL A 374 40.02 -17.26 17.76
C VAL A 374 39.63 -17.04 16.30
N LYS A 375 38.64 -16.17 16.06
CA LYS A 375 38.21 -15.83 14.69
C LYS A 375 39.32 -15.17 13.88
N GLU A 376 40.07 -14.23 14.47
CA GLU A 376 41.17 -13.53 13.80
C GLU A 376 42.30 -14.49 13.41
N GLU A 377 42.65 -15.42 14.30
CA GLU A 377 43.62 -16.49 14.00
C GLU A 377 43.16 -17.36 12.82
N LYS A 378 41.88 -17.76 12.79
CA LYS A 378 41.31 -18.52 11.67
C LYS A 378 41.23 -17.70 10.37
N ILE A 379 41.09 -16.38 10.45
CA ILE A 379 41.19 -15.50 9.28
C ILE A 379 42.61 -15.50 8.73
N ASP A 380 43.62 -15.44 9.58
CA ASP A 380 45.02 -15.44 9.15
C ASP A 380 45.45 -16.79 8.57
N GLU A 381 44.96 -17.90 9.12
CA GLU A 381 45.05 -19.22 8.48
C GLU A 381 44.42 -19.22 7.07
N LEU A 382 43.27 -18.57 6.90
CA LEU A 382 42.59 -18.51 5.61
C LEU A 382 43.34 -17.63 4.60
N LYS A 383 43.95 -16.52 5.05
CA LYS A 383 44.79 -15.65 4.22
C LYS A 383 46.04 -16.36 3.71
N ARG A 384 46.62 -17.31 4.46
CA ARG A 384 47.73 -18.14 3.96
C ARG A 384 47.31 -18.97 2.74
N ILE A 385 46.04 -19.35 2.66
CA ILE A 385 45.47 -20.09 1.52
C ILE A 385 45.03 -19.11 0.40
N ILE A 386 44.54 -17.93 0.76
CA ILE A 386 44.01 -16.91 -0.17
C ILE A 386 44.57 -15.52 0.18
N PRO A 387 45.83 -15.23 -0.18
CA PRO A 387 46.54 -14.03 0.29
C PRO A 387 46.00 -12.72 -0.30
N ASN A 388 45.41 -12.77 -1.50
CA ASN A 388 44.96 -11.57 -2.21
C ASN A 388 43.62 -11.00 -1.71
N LYS A 389 42.99 -11.60 -0.70
CA LYS A 389 41.70 -11.17 -0.14
C LYS A 389 41.90 -10.33 1.14
N ARG A 390 41.49 -9.06 1.08
CA ARG A 390 41.59 -8.12 2.21
C ARG A 390 40.53 -8.33 3.29
N PHE A 391 39.32 -8.74 2.93
CA PHE A 391 38.19 -8.91 3.86
C PHE A 391 37.42 -10.20 3.58
N PHE A 392 36.79 -10.74 4.64
CA PHE A 392 35.99 -11.97 4.61
C PHE A 392 34.64 -11.75 5.30
N ASN A 393 33.67 -11.23 4.55
CA ASN A 393 32.27 -11.14 5.01
C ASN A 393 31.53 -12.48 4.81
N LYS A 394 30.32 -12.61 5.38
CA LYS A 394 29.50 -13.84 5.31
C LYS A 394 29.27 -14.32 3.87
N LYS A 395 29.01 -13.41 2.92
CA LYS A 395 28.81 -13.74 1.50
C LYS A 395 30.08 -14.30 0.87
N GLU A 396 31.22 -13.70 1.19
CA GLU A 396 32.53 -14.16 0.70
C GLU A 396 32.90 -15.52 1.27
N LEU A 397 32.72 -15.74 2.57
CA LEU A 397 32.98 -17.04 3.19
C LEU A 397 32.13 -18.17 2.58
N LEU A 398 30.84 -17.91 2.31
CA LEU A 398 29.96 -18.87 1.63
C LEU A 398 30.40 -19.14 0.19
N GLY A 399 30.79 -18.09 -0.54
CA GLY A 399 31.32 -18.22 -1.90
C GLY A 399 32.62 -19.04 -1.93
N LEU A 400 33.53 -18.81 -0.98
CA LEU A 400 34.76 -19.57 -0.83
C LEU A 400 34.48 -21.03 -0.49
N GLN A 401 33.56 -21.28 0.44
CA GLN A 401 33.15 -22.63 0.78
C GLN A 401 32.61 -23.40 -0.44
N PHE A 402 31.82 -22.75 -1.30
CA PHE A 402 31.36 -23.33 -2.55
C PHE A 402 32.52 -23.64 -3.51
N SER A 403 33.44 -22.68 -3.69
CA SER A 403 34.63 -22.86 -4.54
C SER A 403 35.52 -24.00 -4.06
N PHE A 404 35.78 -24.10 -2.75
CA PHE A 404 36.56 -25.20 -2.18
C PHE A 404 35.87 -26.55 -2.40
N ARG A 405 34.55 -26.64 -2.20
CA ARG A 405 33.78 -27.87 -2.50
C ARG A 405 33.90 -28.27 -3.97
N LYS A 406 33.85 -27.32 -4.90
CA LYS A 406 34.05 -27.58 -6.33
C LYS A 406 35.47 -28.08 -6.63
N SER A 407 36.48 -27.53 -5.97
CA SER A 407 37.86 -28.00 -6.11
C SER A 407 38.09 -29.40 -5.55
N ILE A 408 37.40 -29.79 -4.47
CA ILE A 408 37.40 -31.16 -3.95
C ILE A 408 36.89 -32.14 -5.01
N MET A 409 35.77 -31.80 -5.68
CA MET A 409 35.21 -32.64 -6.76
C MET A 409 36.15 -32.78 -7.96
N LYS A 410 37.10 -31.85 -8.13
CA LYS A 410 38.16 -31.90 -9.15
C LYS A 410 39.44 -32.59 -8.66
N GLY A 411 39.41 -33.27 -7.52
CA GLY A 411 40.53 -34.05 -6.99
C GLY A 411 41.47 -33.31 -6.03
N ASN A 412 41.24 -32.03 -5.73
CA ASN A 412 42.08 -31.29 -4.78
C ASN A 412 41.70 -31.63 -3.33
N LYS A 413 42.39 -32.61 -2.73
CA LYS A 413 42.18 -33.02 -1.34
C LYS A 413 42.58 -31.94 -0.30
N MET A 414 43.47 -31.00 -0.63
CA MET A 414 43.83 -29.91 0.29
C MET A 414 42.67 -28.92 0.50
N ALA A 415 41.73 -28.82 -0.45
CA ALA A 415 40.56 -27.95 -0.34
C ALA A 415 39.58 -28.35 0.77
N PHE A 416 39.65 -29.58 1.32
CA PHE A 416 38.91 -29.99 2.52
C PHE A 416 39.23 -29.09 3.72
N TRP A 417 40.48 -28.64 3.83
CA TRP A 417 40.92 -27.76 4.91
C TRP A 417 40.24 -26.39 4.79
N GLY A 418 40.14 -25.84 3.57
CA GLY A 418 39.41 -24.60 3.29
C GLY A 418 37.90 -24.68 3.58
N VAL A 419 37.25 -25.81 3.30
CA VAL A 419 35.83 -26.03 3.67
C VAL A 419 35.65 -26.03 5.18
N SER A 420 36.53 -26.70 5.92
CA SER A 420 36.51 -26.72 7.39
C SER A 420 36.71 -25.32 7.97
N LEU A 421 37.73 -24.59 7.50
CA LEU A 421 38.09 -23.27 8.01
C LEU A 421 37.00 -22.23 7.74
N THR A 422 36.43 -22.23 6.53
CA THR A 422 35.27 -21.35 6.21
C THR A 422 34.05 -21.69 7.05
N ALA A 423 33.79 -22.96 7.35
CA ALA A 423 32.71 -23.38 8.26
C ALA A 423 32.96 -22.89 9.70
N GLN A 424 34.20 -22.98 10.20
CA GLN A 424 34.57 -22.46 11.51
C GLN A 424 34.36 -20.95 11.61
N LEU A 425 34.82 -20.20 10.60
CA LEU A 425 34.65 -18.74 10.54
C LEU A 425 33.18 -18.31 10.49
N LEU A 426 32.31 -19.07 9.81
CA LEU A 426 30.87 -18.82 9.80
C LEU A 426 30.25 -19.04 11.18
N LYS A 427 30.64 -20.11 11.88
CA LYS A 427 30.20 -20.45 13.25
C LYS A 427 30.64 -19.41 14.27
N LEU A 428 31.93 -19.05 14.29
CA LEU A 428 32.47 -17.98 15.15
C LEU A 428 31.85 -16.61 14.83
N SER A 429 31.60 -16.33 13.55
CA SER A 429 30.90 -15.10 13.16
C SER A 429 29.46 -15.07 13.66
N TYR A 430 28.79 -16.21 13.74
CA TYR A 430 27.44 -16.28 14.31
C TYR A 430 27.48 -16.14 15.84
N ALA A 431 28.42 -16.78 16.54
CA ALA A 431 28.62 -16.56 17.98
C ALA A 431 28.83 -15.08 18.34
N LEU A 432 29.70 -14.39 17.61
CA LEU A 432 29.89 -12.94 17.77
C LEU A 432 28.62 -12.13 17.47
N GLU A 433 27.77 -12.58 16.53
CA GLU A 433 26.48 -11.93 16.27
C GLU A 433 25.57 -12.04 17.49
N LEU A 434 25.48 -13.22 18.10
CA LEU A 434 24.62 -13.48 19.25
C LEU A 434 25.00 -12.64 20.47
N ILE A 435 26.28 -12.61 20.85
CA ILE A 435 26.73 -11.82 22.01
C ILE A 435 26.60 -10.30 21.80
N GLU A 436 26.78 -9.83 20.56
CA GLU A 436 26.70 -8.40 20.24
C GLU A 436 25.27 -7.87 20.11
N THR A 437 24.29 -8.73 19.82
CA THR A 437 22.93 -8.31 19.44
C THR A 437 21.80 -8.91 20.30
N GLN A 438 21.93 -10.16 20.73
CA GLN A 438 20.86 -10.90 21.42
C GLN A 438 21.16 -11.04 22.92
N GLY A 439 22.34 -11.53 23.29
CA GLY A 439 22.69 -11.73 24.70
C GLY A 439 23.52 -12.98 24.98
N ILE A 440 23.87 -13.16 26.25
CA ILE A 440 24.60 -14.33 26.75
C ILE A 440 23.74 -15.60 26.65
N ASN A 441 22.45 -15.52 27.00
CA ASN A 441 21.56 -16.69 26.99
C ASN A 441 21.44 -17.34 25.61
N GLN A 442 21.33 -16.56 24.54
CA GLN A 442 21.28 -17.08 23.18
C GLN A 442 22.64 -17.66 22.74
N LEU A 443 23.74 -17.10 23.25
CA LEU A 443 25.06 -17.66 23.01
C LEU A 443 25.24 -19.02 23.72
N ILE A 444 24.75 -19.18 24.96
CA ILE A 444 24.74 -20.48 25.67
C ILE A 444 24.00 -21.53 24.84
N GLN A 445 22.76 -21.24 24.42
CA GLN A 445 21.98 -22.17 23.60
C GLN A 445 22.67 -22.54 22.27
N TYR A 446 23.49 -21.62 21.74
CA TYR A 446 24.28 -21.90 20.55
C TYR A 446 25.48 -22.79 20.85
N TRP A 447 26.14 -22.59 22.00
CA TRP A 447 27.20 -23.44 22.48
C TRP A 447 26.74 -24.87 22.73
N ASP A 448 25.62 -25.07 23.42
CA ASP A 448 25.05 -26.41 23.66
C ASP A 448 24.84 -27.16 22.32
N LYS A 449 24.23 -26.49 21.34
CA LYS A 449 24.03 -27.04 19.99
C LYS A 449 25.33 -27.30 19.24
N LEU A 450 26.37 -26.51 19.52
CA LEU A 450 27.66 -26.65 18.87
C LEU A 450 28.46 -27.81 19.46
N GLU A 451 28.29 -28.12 20.75
CA GLU A 451 28.86 -29.30 21.41
C GLU A 451 28.24 -30.61 20.87
N GLU A 452 26.94 -30.61 20.57
CA GLU A 452 26.25 -31.73 19.93
C GLU A 452 26.61 -31.92 18.44
N ASP A 453 27.15 -30.91 17.78
CA ASP A 453 27.48 -30.93 16.36
C ASP A 453 28.71 -31.82 16.08
N THR A 454 28.47 -32.94 15.40
CA THR A 454 29.51 -33.95 15.08
C THR A 454 30.53 -33.51 14.02
N SER A 455 30.31 -32.37 13.35
CA SER A 455 31.20 -31.87 12.30
C SER A 455 32.59 -31.53 12.81
N LYS A 456 33.62 -31.80 12.00
CA LYS A 456 35.02 -31.48 12.33
C LYS A 456 35.21 -30.01 12.73
N ALA A 457 34.52 -29.09 12.04
CA ALA A 457 34.56 -27.67 12.34
C ALA A 457 33.99 -27.31 13.72
N ALA A 458 32.89 -27.95 14.15
CA ALA A 458 32.36 -27.75 15.51
C ALA A 458 33.34 -28.26 16.57
N LYS A 459 33.80 -29.51 16.42
CA LYS A 459 34.76 -30.12 17.34
C LYS A 459 36.05 -29.30 17.48
N THR A 460 36.57 -28.74 16.39
CA THR A 460 37.74 -27.86 16.45
C THR A 460 37.47 -26.58 17.24
N ILE A 461 36.30 -25.97 17.10
CA ILE A 461 35.93 -24.76 17.86
C ILE A 461 35.76 -25.07 19.34
N VAL A 462 34.99 -26.10 19.68
CA VAL A 462 34.68 -26.48 21.08
C VAL A 462 35.92 -26.90 21.85
N ASN A 463 36.94 -27.42 21.17
CA ASN A 463 38.21 -27.82 21.79
C ASN A 463 39.22 -26.68 21.96
N ASP A 464 38.97 -25.49 21.42
CA ASP A 464 39.84 -24.32 21.64
C ASP A 464 39.69 -23.82 23.10
N SER A 465 40.81 -23.64 23.80
CA SER A 465 40.83 -23.26 25.22
C SER A 465 40.15 -21.91 25.47
N ARG A 466 40.28 -20.94 24.55
CA ARG A 466 39.64 -19.62 24.64
C ARG A 466 38.14 -19.72 24.45
N ILE A 467 37.69 -20.63 23.58
CA ILE A 467 36.25 -20.88 23.38
C ILE A 467 35.65 -21.56 24.62
N ARG A 468 36.31 -22.58 25.18
CA ARG A 468 35.87 -23.19 26.45
C ARG A 468 35.81 -22.18 27.59
N GLN A 469 36.81 -21.30 27.68
CA GLN A 469 36.77 -20.19 28.63
C GLN A 469 35.59 -19.26 28.37
N SER A 470 35.29 -18.94 27.10
CA SER A 470 34.12 -18.12 26.75
C SER A 470 32.80 -18.80 27.12
N MET A 471 32.70 -20.13 26.97
CA MET A 471 31.54 -20.93 27.36
C MET A 471 31.33 -20.89 28.87
N GLN A 472 32.39 -21.09 29.65
CA GLN A 472 32.33 -21.00 31.11
C GLN A 472 31.87 -19.61 31.57
N LEU A 473 32.47 -18.54 31.04
CA LEU A 473 32.07 -17.17 31.37
C LEU A 473 30.60 -16.89 31.00
N CYS A 474 30.07 -17.50 29.93
CA CYS A 474 28.65 -17.37 29.62
C CYS A 474 27.77 -17.97 30.72
N LEU A 475 28.15 -19.12 31.28
CA LEU A 475 27.42 -19.74 32.38
C LEU A 475 27.52 -18.91 33.66
N ASP A 476 28.70 -18.38 33.96
CA ASP A 476 28.95 -17.54 35.15
C ASP A 476 28.10 -16.24 35.11
N PHE A 477 27.87 -15.69 33.92
CA PHE A 477 27.13 -14.44 33.71
C PHE A 477 25.75 -14.64 33.07
N LYS A 478 25.15 -15.83 33.19
CA LYS A 478 23.88 -16.19 32.55
C LYS A 478 22.72 -15.25 32.88
N GLU A 479 22.69 -14.72 34.09
CA GLU A 479 21.65 -13.80 34.57
C GLU A 479 21.76 -12.39 33.95
N ASN A 480 22.91 -12.04 33.36
CA ASN A 480 23.13 -10.73 32.76
C ASN A 480 22.46 -10.63 31.39
N LYS A 481 21.42 -9.78 31.33
CA LYS A 481 20.71 -9.47 30.08
C LYS A 481 21.49 -8.49 29.21
N HIS A 482 21.20 -8.48 27.92
CA HIS A 482 21.80 -7.52 27.00
C HIS A 482 21.39 -6.08 27.38
N PRO A 483 22.32 -5.10 27.42
CA PRO A 483 22.06 -3.75 27.94
C PRO A 483 21.00 -2.97 27.15
N LYS A 484 20.77 -3.34 25.88
CA LYS A 484 19.66 -2.78 25.08
C LYS A 484 18.29 -3.12 25.66
N MET A 485 18.12 -4.24 26.34
CA MET A 485 16.85 -4.62 26.95
C MET A 485 16.46 -3.63 28.04
N HIS A 486 17.42 -3.26 28.90
CA HIS A 486 17.23 -2.23 29.91
C HIS A 486 16.87 -0.88 29.28
N LYS A 487 17.62 -0.47 28.25
CA LYS A 487 17.38 0.82 27.60
C LYS A 487 16.04 0.86 26.84
N LEU A 488 15.64 -0.24 26.21
CA LEU A 488 14.33 -0.40 25.58
C LEU A 488 13.22 -0.20 26.61
N LYS A 489 13.31 -0.89 27.75
CA LYS A 489 12.35 -0.77 28.85
C LYS A 489 12.24 0.67 29.33
N GLU A 490 13.37 1.33 29.60
CA GLU A 490 13.42 2.73 30.02
C GLU A 490 12.65 3.64 29.04
N ILE A 491 12.98 3.56 27.75
CA ILE A 491 12.33 4.38 26.70
C ILE A 491 10.82 4.14 26.63
N ILE A 492 10.38 2.88 26.74
CA ILE A 492 8.95 2.51 26.66
C ILE A 492 8.19 3.02 27.89
N LEU A 493 8.75 2.83 29.08
CA LEU A 493 8.10 3.26 30.32
C LEU A 493 8.03 4.78 30.42
N ASP A 494 9.08 5.50 30.05
CA ASP A 494 9.10 6.96 30.03
C ASP A 494 8.01 7.54 29.10
N GLU A 495 7.83 6.91 27.93
CA GLU A 495 6.80 7.32 26.96
C GLU A 495 5.38 7.06 27.51
N LEU A 496 5.15 5.91 28.12
CA LEU A 496 3.85 5.55 28.70
C LEU A 496 3.52 6.32 29.98
N GLN A 497 4.53 6.73 30.75
CA GLN A 497 4.36 7.63 31.89
C GLN A 497 3.94 9.03 31.45
N LYS A 498 4.53 9.55 30.35
CA LYS A 498 4.13 10.83 29.76
C LYS A 498 2.72 10.79 29.17
N ASN A 499 2.38 9.67 28.55
CA ASN A 499 1.06 9.45 27.96
C ASN A 499 0.70 7.96 27.98
N ASN A 500 -0.19 7.57 28.89
CA ASN A 500 -0.63 6.17 29.04
C ASN A 500 -1.37 5.64 27.79
N ASN A 501 -1.86 6.54 26.92
CA ASN A 501 -2.49 6.18 25.65
C ASN A 501 -1.49 6.12 24.48
N SER A 502 -0.19 6.28 24.72
CA SER A 502 0.82 6.21 23.67
C SER A 502 0.88 4.81 23.06
N LYS A 503 0.87 4.77 21.73
CA LYS A 503 1.01 3.57 20.92
C LYS A 503 2.46 3.41 20.48
N ILE A 504 3.07 2.28 20.82
CA ILE A 504 4.49 2.02 20.61
C ILE A 504 4.65 0.83 19.67
N ILE A 505 5.64 0.89 18.78
CA ILE A 505 6.05 -0.24 17.94
C ILE A 505 7.53 -0.52 18.19
N VAL A 506 7.86 -1.78 18.46
CA VAL A 506 9.23 -2.28 18.63
C VAL A 506 9.58 -3.22 17.48
N PHE A 507 10.62 -2.87 16.74
CA PHE A 507 11.14 -3.66 15.64
C PHE A 507 12.39 -4.42 16.05
N ALA A 508 12.37 -5.75 15.85
CA ALA A 508 13.52 -6.64 16.06
C ALA A 508 13.64 -7.63 14.88
N ASN A 509 14.86 -8.07 14.54
CA ASN A 509 15.07 -8.94 13.38
C ASN A 509 14.90 -10.43 13.72
N TYR A 510 15.25 -10.83 14.94
CA TYR A 510 15.24 -12.23 15.36
C TYR A 510 14.03 -12.56 16.24
N ARG A 511 13.48 -13.77 16.06
CA ARG A 511 12.32 -14.26 16.82
C ARG A 511 12.63 -14.39 18.31
N ASN A 512 13.79 -14.94 18.65
CA ASN A 512 14.22 -15.08 20.04
C ASN A 512 14.27 -13.72 20.75
N THR A 513 14.78 -12.68 20.08
CA THR A 513 14.77 -11.31 20.60
C THR A 513 13.34 -10.81 20.84
N ILE A 514 12.40 -11.08 19.93
CA ILE A 514 10.98 -10.70 20.09
C ILE A 514 10.36 -11.35 21.31
N ASP A 515 10.59 -12.65 21.49
CA ASP A 515 10.04 -13.41 22.61
C ASP A 515 10.65 -12.93 23.94
N GLU A 516 11.94 -12.58 23.95
CA GLU A 516 12.62 -12.00 25.11
C GLU A 516 12.06 -10.60 25.46
N ILE A 517 11.92 -9.72 24.46
CA ILE A 517 11.31 -8.40 24.64
C ILE A 517 9.88 -8.53 25.18
N TYR A 518 9.08 -9.45 24.64
CA TYR A 518 7.72 -9.68 25.11
C TYR A 518 7.68 -10.14 26.57
N ASN A 519 8.52 -11.12 26.93
CA ASN A 519 8.57 -11.65 28.28
C ASN A 519 9.06 -10.60 29.29
N GLU A 520 10.00 -9.75 28.89
CA GLU A 520 10.45 -8.64 29.72
C GLU A 520 9.31 -7.62 29.95
N LEU A 521 8.57 -7.28 28.90
CA LEU A 521 7.58 -6.20 28.95
C LEU A 521 6.23 -6.60 29.55
N LYS A 522 5.83 -7.88 29.53
CA LYS A 522 4.48 -8.30 29.96
C LYS A 522 4.20 -8.11 31.47
N GLY A 523 5.24 -7.90 32.28
CA GLY A 523 5.13 -7.77 33.74
C GLY A 523 4.82 -6.36 34.25
N TYR A 524 4.76 -5.34 33.37
CA TYR A 524 4.54 -3.95 33.77
C TYR A 524 3.08 -3.55 33.57
N GLU A 525 2.46 -2.94 34.57
CA GLU A 525 1.03 -2.59 34.59
C GLU A 525 0.61 -1.69 33.41
N LEU A 526 1.46 -0.72 33.05
CA LEU A 526 1.20 0.21 31.94
C LEU A 526 1.47 -0.41 30.56
N VAL A 527 2.08 -1.58 30.48
CA VAL A 527 2.53 -2.18 29.21
C VAL A 527 1.65 -3.36 28.85
N LYS A 528 0.97 -3.26 27.71
CA LYS A 528 0.15 -4.33 27.12
C LYS A 528 0.79 -4.76 25.80
N PRO A 529 1.79 -5.65 25.84
CA PRO A 529 2.56 -6.02 24.67
C PRO A 529 1.82 -7.05 23.81
N ILE A 530 2.06 -7.02 22.49
CA ILE A 530 1.58 -8.03 21.56
C ILE A 530 2.60 -8.33 20.47
N ILE A 531 2.76 -9.62 20.15
CA ILE A 531 3.70 -10.09 19.12
C ILE A 531 3.04 -10.15 17.74
N ILE A 532 3.75 -9.69 16.69
CA ILE A 532 3.44 -9.94 15.28
C ILE A 532 4.66 -10.52 14.54
N ILE A 533 4.50 -11.74 14.02
CA ILE A 533 5.50 -12.49 13.25
C ILE A 533 4.90 -13.11 11.99
N GLY A 534 5.76 -13.62 11.09
CA GLY A 534 5.37 -14.04 9.73
C GLY A 534 4.63 -15.35 9.61
N GLN A 535 3.96 -15.52 8.46
CA GLN A 535 3.09 -16.67 8.18
C GLN A 535 3.83 -18.00 8.05
N LYS A 536 5.11 -18.01 7.66
CA LYS A 536 5.82 -19.26 7.35
C LYS A 536 5.98 -20.19 8.56
N GLU A 537 6.01 -19.67 9.79
CA GLU A 537 6.18 -20.45 11.03
C GLU A 537 5.53 -19.77 12.26
N GLY A 538 4.52 -18.91 12.05
CA GLY A 538 3.99 -18.04 13.10
C GLY A 538 2.48 -17.90 13.05
N LEU A 539 2.00 -16.69 12.77
CA LEU A 539 0.58 -16.35 12.81
C LEU A 539 -0.07 -16.52 11.44
N SER A 540 -1.30 -17.03 11.43
CA SER A 540 -2.16 -16.97 10.26
C SER A 540 -2.47 -15.50 9.88
N GLN A 541 -2.82 -15.26 8.61
CA GLN A 541 -3.20 -13.91 8.17
C GLN A 541 -4.36 -13.32 8.98
N LYS A 542 -5.31 -14.18 9.38
CA LYS A 542 -6.47 -13.78 10.18
C LYS A 542 -6.04 -13.30 11.57
N GLU A 543 -5.16 -14.05 12.24
CA GLU A 543 -4.62 -13.67 13.54
C GLU A 543 -3.78 -12.39 13.46
N GLN A 544 -2.98 -12.22 12.40
CA GLN A 544 -2.23 -10.98 12.19
C GLN A 544 -3.16 -9.77 12.12
N ILE A 545 -4.26 -9.87 11.36
CA ILE A 545 -5.26 -8.79 11.23
C ILE A 545 -5.94 -8.52 12.57
N GLU A 546 -6.30 -9.57 13.31
CA GLU A 546 -6.93 -9.44 14.62
C GLU A 546 -6.03 -8.73 15.64
N ARG A 547 -4.75 -9.14 15.72
CA ARG A 547 -3.77 -8.49 16.61
C ARG A 547 -3.54 -7.02 16.25
N ILE A 548 -3.51 -6.69 14.96
CA ILE A 548 -3.42 -5.30 14.50
C ILE A 548 -4.65 -4.53 14.95
N LYS A 549 -5.86 -5.05 14.71
CA LYS A 549 -7.10 -4.36 15.13
C LYS A 549 -7.12 -4.12 16.63
N SER A 550 -6.76 -5.12 17.45
CA SER A 550 -6.69 -4.96 18.89
C SER A 550 -5.70 -3.88 19.32
N TYR A 551 -4.59 -3.72 18.60
CA TYR A 551 -3.66 -2.61 18.80
C TYR A 551 -4.24 -1.26 18.34
N GLU A 552 -4.90 -1.22 17.18
CA GLU A 552 -5.56 -0.01 16.65
C GLU A 552 -6.68 0.47 17.59
N GLU A 553 -7.39 -0.45 18.25
CA GLU A 553 -8.45 -0.18 19.22
C GLU A 553 -7.92 0.18 20.62
N GLY A 554 -6.61 0.04 20.87
CA GLY A 554 -5.96 0.39 22.13
C GLY A 554 -6.04 -0.69 23.21
N ILE A 555 -6.42 -1.92 22.86
CA ILE A 555 -6.37 -3.08 23.76
C ILE A 555 -4.90 -3.38 24.11
N TYR A 556 -4.03 -3.32 23.10
CA TYR A 556 -2.58 -3.40 23.25
C TYR A 556 -1.96 -2.06 22.87
N ASN A 557 -0.98 -1.61 23.65
CA ASN A 557 -0.30 -0.34 23.42
C ASN A 557 1.15 -0.51 22.94
N VAL A 558 1.73 -1.73 23.04
CA VAL A 558 3.07 -2.03 22.51
C VAL A 558 3.01 -3.19 21.53
N MET A 559 3.31 -2.94 20.25
CA MET A 559 3.40 -3.99 19.24
C MET A 559 4.87 -4.35 18.99
N ILE A 560 5.22 -5.63 19.09
CA ILE A 560 6.58 -6.14 18.91
C ILE A 560 6.60 -7.04 17.68
N GLY A 561 7.50 -6.82 16.73
CA GLY A 561 7.58 -7.72 15.58
C GLY A 561 8.72 -7.49 14.62
N THR A 562 8.72 -8.36 13.60
CA THR A 562 9.72 -8.36 12.51
C THR A 562 9.28 -7.47 11.34
N LYS A 563 10.01 -7.57 10.22
CA LYS A 563 9.75 -6.99 8.89
C LYS A 563 8.30 -6.96 8.38
N ILE A 564 7.40 -7.80 8.87
CA ILE A 564 5.99 -7.80 8.41
C ILE A 564 5.26 -6.53 8.81
N ILE A 565 5.61 -5.96 9.96
CA ILE A 565 5.14 -4.64 10.39
C ILE A 565 5.72 -3.55 9.47
N GLU A 566 6.92 -3.77 8.90
CA GLU A 566 7.64 -2.76 8.10
C GLU A 566 7.12 -2.60 6.66
N GLU A 567 6.85 -3.71 5.94
CA GLU A 567 6.58 -3.67 4.49
C GLU A 567 5.13 -4.02 4.10
N GLY A 568 4.33 -4.64 4.98
CA GLY A 568 3.09 -5.32 4.56
C GLY A 568 1.76 -4.75 5.06
N LEU A 569 1.73 -3.97 6.14
CA LEU A 569 0.48 -3.68 6.86
C LEU A 569 0.34 -2.17 7.17
N ASP A 570 -0.79 -1.59 6.77
CA ASP A 570 -1.18 -0.20 7.07
C ASP A 570 -1.86 -0.16 8.44
N ILE A 571 -1.15 0.31 9.47
CA ILE A 571 -1.66 0.39 10.85
C ILE A 571 -2.34 1.74 11.04
N LYS A 572 -3.67 1.73 11.20
CA LYS A 572 -4.49 2.93 11.39
C LYS A 572 -4.35 3.46 12.81
N GLY A 573 -4.28 4.79 12.95
CA GLY A 573 -4.14 5.47 14.23
C GLY A 573 -2.71 5.82 14.63
N GLY A 574 -1.70 5.41 13.86
CA GLY A 574 -0.30 5.79 14.05
C GLY A 574 0.34 5.25 15.32
N ALA A 575 1.67 5.27 15.38
CA ALA A 575 2.43 5.04 16.61
C ALA A 575 3.08 6.36 17.06
N ASN A 576 3.01 6.64 18.36
CA ASN A 576 3.66 7.76 19.01
C ASN A 576 5.18 7.54 19.09
N LEU A 577 5.59 6.29 19.24
CA LEU A 577 6.99 5.91 19.36
C LEU A 577 7.28 4.65 18.53
N ALA A 578 8.35 4.69 17.74
CA ALA A 578 8.91 3.53 17.07
C ALA A 578 10.33 3.28 17.57
N VAL A 579 10.59 2.11 18.15
CA VAL A 579 11.92 1.71 18.62
C VAL A 579 12.49 0.61 17.72
N PHE A 580 13.69 0.82 17.19
CA PHE A 580 14.46 -0.17 16.47
C PHE A 580 15.47 -0.80 17.41
N TYR A 581 15.20 -2.03 17.85
CA TYR A 581 16.04 -2.74 18.82
C TYR A 581 17.38 -3.16 18.22
N GLU A 582 17.37 -3.59 16.96
CA GLU A 582 18.55 -3.95 16.18
C GLU A 582 18.67 -3.07 14.95
N SER A 583 19.90 -2.78 14.55
CA SER A 583 20.15 -2.05 13.32
C SER A 583 19.76 -2.91 12.11
N VAL A 584 19.17 -2.28 11.10
CA VAL A 584 18.73 -3.01 9.91
C VAL A 584 19.45 -2.49 8.67
N PRO A 585 20.27 -3.32 8.00
CA PRO A 585 20.96 -2.91 6.78
C PRO A 585 20.01 -2.92 5.58
N SER A 586 19.42 -1.76 5.28
CA SER A 586 19.08 -1.36 3.91
C SER A 586 18.55 0.07 3.81
N GLU A 587 19.05 0.78 2.80
CA GLU A 587 18.62 2.10 2.29
C GLU A 587 17.11 2.28 2.16
N ILE A 588 16.44 1.21 1.75
CA ILE A 588 15.01 1.16 1.41
C ILE A 588 14.14 1.25 2.66
N ARG A 589 14.61 0.61 3.74
CA ARG A 589 13.85 0.46 4.98
C ARG A 589 13.73 1.78 5.73
N LEU A 590 14.78 2.61 5.80
CA LEU A 590 14.73 3.87 6.55
C LEU A 590 13.72 4.89 5.97
N VAL A 591 13.55 4.91 4.65
CA VAL A 591 12.63 5.84 3.96
C VAL A 591 11.18 5.33 3.96
N GLN A 592 10.94 4.03 3.77
CA GLN A 592 9.59 3.45 3.89
C GLN A 592 9.06 3.50 5.33
N ARG A 593 9.95 3.33 6.34
CA ARG A 593 9.62 3.42 7.78
C ARG A 593 9.11 4.80 8.17
N ARG A 594 9.68 5.87 7.59
CA ARG A 594 9.27 7.27 7.81
C ARG A 594 7.85 7.58 7.32
N GLY A 595 7.37 6.89 6.29
CA GLY A 595 6.08 7.14 5.65
C GLY A 595 4.90 6.36 6.22
N ARG A 596 5.14 5.29 7.01
CA ARG A 596 4.09 4.43 7.58
C ARG A 596 3.77 4.74 9.04
N VAL A 597 4.77 5.12 9.85
CA VAL A 597 4.57 5.63 11.21
C VAL A 597 4.08 7.09 11.20
N GLY A 598 4.57 7.89 10.25
CA GLY A 598 4.34 9.33 10.19
C GLY A 598 3.03 9.79 9.53
N ARG A 599 2.03 8.92 9.35
CA ARG A 599 0.79 9.33 8.68
C ARG A 599 -0.16 10.13 9.57
N LEU A 600 -0.09 10.08 10.91
CA LEU A 600 -1.11 10.74 11.74
C LEU A 600 -0.73 11.31 13.12
N VAL A 601 0.51 11.28 13.62
CA VAL A 601 0.91 12.02 14.84
C VAL A 601 2.41 12.35 14.80
N LYS A 602 2.85 13.42 15.50
CA LYS A 602 4.26 13.68 15.87
C LYS A 602 4.84 12.42 16.56
N GLY A 603 5.46 11.53 15.78
CA GLY A 603 5.97 10.26 16.28
C GLY A 603 7.49 10.30 16.46
N LYS A 604 7.97 10.02 17.66
CA LYS A 604 9.39 9.90 17.99
C LYS A 604 9.93 8.58 17.45
N ILE A 605 11.11 8.59 16.81
CA ILE A 605 11.76 7.37 16.32
C ILE A 605 13.08 7.19 17.06
N VAL A 606 13.26 6.04 17.72
CA VAL A 606 14.46 5.73 18.48
C VAL A 606 15.18 4.52 17.88
N PHE A 607 16.49 4.65 17.71
CA PHE A 607 17.37 3.55 17.28
C PHE A 607 18.32 3.17 18.41
N LEU A 608 18.31 1.90 18.82
CA LEU A 608 19.27 1.36 19.77
C LEU A 608 20.52 0.85 19.04
N ILE A 609 21.68 1.40 19.36
CA ILE A 609 22.96 1.04 18.73
C ILE A 609 23.93 0.55 19.80
N THR A 610 24.35 -0.72 19.72
CA THR A 610 25.44 -1.20 20.57
C THR A 610 26.76 -0.66 20.03
N GLN A 611 27.55 0.03 20.86
CA GLN A 611 28.83 0.62 20.46
C GLN A 611 29.90 -0.45 20.22
N LYS A 612 30.80 -0.21 19.26
CA LYS A 612 31.91 -1.12 18.91
C LYS A 612 31.45 -2.52 18.50
N THR A 613 30.26 -2.65 17.92
CA THR A 613 29.73 -3.92 17.39
C THR A 613 29.27 -3.77 15.94
N ARG A 614 28.77 -4.87 15.36
CA ARG A 614 28.14 -4.85 14.04
C ARG A 614 26.97 -3.87 13.93
N ASP A 615 26.28 -3.57 15.03
CA ASP A 615 25.16 -2.65 15.00
C ASP A 615 25.58 -1.23 14.60
N GLU A 616 26.70 -0.76 15.15
CA GLU A 616 27.28 0.52 14.79
C GLU A 616 27.76 0.53 13.34
N ALA A 617 28.38 -0.56 12.88
CA ALA A 617 28.81 -0.69 11.48
C ALA A 617 27.61 -0.64 10.50
N TYR A 618 26.52 -1.33 10.81
CA TYR A 618 25.29 -1.29 10.00
C TYR A 618 24.63 0.09 10.02
N TYR A 619 24.66 0.78 11.16
CA TYR A 619 24.19 2.17 11.27
C TYR A 619 24.96 3.09 10.32
N TRP A 620 26.29 3.10 10.40
CA TRP A 620 27.12 3.96 9.53
C TRP A 620 26.98 3.60 8.05
N ALA A 621 26.89 2.31 7.73
CA ALA A 621 26.63 1.86 6.37
C ALA A 621 25.28 2.37 5.86
N SER A 622 24.21 2.24 6.65
CA SER A 622 22.86 2.70 6.28
C SER A 622 22.83 4.22 6.03
N ARG A 623 23.47 5.01 6.92
CA ARG A 623 23.53 6.46 6.81
C ARG A 623 24.35 6.93 5.59
N SER A 624 25.48 6.27 5.34
CA SER A 624 26.28 6.52 4.13
C SER A 624 25.45 6.28 2.89
N LYS A 625 24.75 5.14 2.81
CA LYS A 625 23.94 4.80 1.65
C LYS A 625 22.69 5.68 1.48
N GLU A 626 22.05 6.16 2.56
CA GLU A 626 20.97 7.16 2.47
C GLU A 626 21.50 8.49 1.90
N ARG A 627 22.68 8.93 2.34
CA ARG A 627 23.32 10.13 1.80
C ARG A 627 23.65 9.96 0.32
N THR A 628 24.25 8.83 -0.07
CA THR A 628 24.54 8.52 -1.48
C THR A 628 23.27 8.49 -2.32
N MET A 629 22.18 7.88 -1.79
CA MET A 629 20.88 7.88 -2.45
C MET A 629 20.39 9.31 -2.71
N LYS A 630 20.33 10.15 -1.66
CA LYS A 630 19.86 11.52 -1.79
C LYS A 630 20.71 12.30 -2.78
N ARG A 631 22.04 12.20 -2.70
CA ARG A 631 22.96 12.85 -3.64
C ARG A 631 22.68 12.41 -5.08
N THR A 632 22.67 11.10 -5.33
CA THR A 632 22.37 10.53 -6.66
C THR A 632 21.04 11.04 -7.20
N LEU A 633 20.01 11.10 -6.36
CA LEU A 633 18.68 11.59 -6.75
C LEU A 633 18.67 13.10 -7.08
N TYR A 634 19.48 13.90 -6.36
CA TYR A 634 19.68 15.33 -6.68
C TYR A 634 20.47 15.51 -7.97
N ASP A 635 21.58 14.80 -8.14
CA ASP A 635 22.43 14.84 -9.34
C ASP A 635 21.58 14.49 -10.59
N MET A 636 20.75 13.44 -10.52
CA MET A 636 19.82 13.06 -11.59
C MET A 636 18.75 14.12 -11.89
N LYS A 637 18.37 14.94 -10.91
CA LYS A 637 17.39 16.03 -11.08
C LYS A 637 18.04 17.22 -11.79
N GLU A 638 19.29 17.53 -11.47
CA GLU A 638 20.07 18.60 -12.10
C GLU A 638 20.42 18.27 -13.56
N GLU A 639 20.91 17.06 -13.86
CA GLU A 639 21.16 16.58 -15.23
C GLU A 639 19.90 16.75 -16.13
N LYS A 640 18.72 16.50 -15.57
CA LYS A 640 17.44 16.62 -16.28
C LYS A 640 17.04 18.08 -16.55
N ASN A 641 17.33 18.98 -15.60
CA ASN A 641 17.07 20.42 -15.77
C ASN A 641 17.99 21.03 -16.83
N GLU A 642 19.26 20.62 -16.88
CA GLU A 642 20.20 21.05 -17.93
C GLU A 642 19.78 20.54 -19.31
N GLN A 643 19.41 19.26 -19.44
CA GLN A 643 18.90 18.71 -20.70
C GLN A 643 17.57 19.33 -21.14
N SER A 644 16.72 19.77 -20.21
CA SER A 644 15.48 20.49 -20.53
C SER A 644 15.78 21.89 -21.07
N LYS A 645 16.71 22.61 -20.43
CA LYS A 645 17.15 23.94 -20.89
C LYS A 645 17.83 23.87 -22.26
N LEU A 646 18.63 22.84 -22.52
CA LEU A 646 19.28 22.59 -23.82
C LEU A 646 18.31 22.14 -24.93
N ARG A 647 17.08 21.71 -24.59
CA ARG A 647 16.03 21.40 -25.57
C ARG A 647 15.06 22.57 -25.78
N GLU A 648 15.00 23.49 -24.84
CA GLU A 648 14.26 24.76 -24.97
C GLU A 648 15.06 25.82 -25.72
N PHE A 649 16.40 25.74 -25.68
CA PHE A 649 17.32 26.47 -26.55
C PHE A 649 17.44 25.75 -27.89
#